data_AF-S3D9A2-F1
#
_entry.id   AF-S3D9A2-F1
#
_cell.length_a   1.000
_cell.length_b   1.000
_cell.length_c   1.000
_cell.angle_alpha   90.00
_cell.angle_beta   90.00
_cell.angle_gamma   90.00
#
_symmetry.space_group_name_H-M   'P 1'
#
loop_
_entity.id
_entity.type
_entity.pdbx_description
1 polymer ?
#
loop_
_entity_poly.entity_id
_entity_poly.type
_entity_poly.pdbx_seq_one_letter_code
_entity_poly.pdbx_strand_id
1 'polypeptide(L)'
;MKSSALLLGLVGLASAVSATTTHKSTRRDHDTNDYYVLHLDADTSPDQVALRLGLVHDGQLGELKGHHVFSSAKQGEDIVKRELTAYRRRRRSLGTVAERSTLDGVLFAQKQALRNPWEKRVIPPKPESHQSIVPKAEIQPALVAKQKQIADALSISDPIFKDQWHLFNNMYAGHDVNVTDVWMQGITGQNTTVAIVDDGLDMYSDDLKANYYAQGSFDFNDRGPEPRPRLSDDKHGTRCAGEISAVRNDVCGVGVAYDSKIAGLRILSKAISDADEAVALNYDFEHNLIYSCSWGPPDDGRSMDAPGIIIRRAMLNAVQKGRQGLGSIYVFASGNGAAAEDNCNFDGYTNSIYSITVGAIDLQGQHPYYSEKCSASLVVTYSSGGGEAIHTTDVGTNACYSGHGGTSAAAPLAAGIFALALQVRPDLTWRDMQYLVMNTAVPINTDIEGEWQKTFIGKQYSHTFAYGKVDSYALVEAAKTWVNVKPQAWFYSPWVHVHQPIPQGDVGLAVELEITEDMLDEVNFERIEHVTVTMNVEHTRRGDISVDLFSPEGIVSHLSATRKMDNARAGYDDWTFMSVVHWGEFGVGKWKLVVKDTIVNEHQGNLTDFHLKLWGESIDAKKATLLPMPKDTDDDDHDITKTTTLQASTTTFSSSTTPTQPSVVTSKPADHPDRPVKPTQGTTTLSTSASSSTPASPTASSDPGSKTEHETSPSASNTNTSWLPAFLANMSTKKQIWVYGALGSIVAFCLGLGVYLYMARRKRLRNDPRDNYEFELLDEEEGEALNGRGGQGEKGMAGIRKGRRKATRGRELYDAFAEGSDDDDDDDEHTERTGHGHEGVRRFSLSLDEDDEEADSYNGADASHQKTYHDRSDEHLAASGTPAAATAAAPAAVATTTNAAATPAAAPAAAPSTAGVRRGVADEDELHVIGDDSDEEDSDEEDSDSDEDKPSAARHGDSARLL
;
A
#
# COMPACT_ATOMS: atom_id res chain seq x y z
N MET A 1 -13.75 -29.95 68.54
CA MET A 1 -14.32 -29.22 67.39
C MET A 1 -15.79 -28.94 67.74
N LYS A 2 -16.30 -27.71 67.96
CA LYS A 2 -16.06 -26.42 67.29
C LYS A 2 -16.21 -26.63 65.77
N SER A 3 -17.38 -26.51 65.14
CA SER A 3 -18.57 -25.68 65.44
C SER A 3 -18.28 -24.18 65.31
N SER A 4 -18.44 -23.67 64.08
CA SER A 4 -18.85 -22.29 63.74
C SER A 4 -18.99 -22.16 62.21
N ALA A 5 -20.06 -22.75 61.65
CA ALA A 5 -20.50 -22.40 60.29
C ALA A 5 -21.38 -21.14 60.38
N LEU A 6 -20.75 -19.95 60.43
CA LEU A 6 -21.48 -18.67 60.45
C LEU A 6 -20.69 -17.48 59.88
N LEU A 7 -19.95 -17.69 58.78
CA LEU A 7 -19.38 -16.59 57.99
C LEU A 7 -19.44 -16.81 56.46
N LEU A 8 -20.39 -17.66 56.01
CA LEU A 8 -21.19 -17.31 54.82
C LEU A 8 -22.03 -16.09 55.23
N GLY A 9 -21.40 -14.92 55.16
CA GLY A 9 -21.72 -13.77 56.01
C GLY A 9 -21.50 -12.42 55.33
N LEU A 10 -21.86 -12.37 54.03
CA LEU A 10 -22.15 -11.15 53.27
C LEU A 10 -20.99 -10.17 52.95
N VAL A 11 -21.03 -9.71 51.69
CA VAL A 11 -20.27 -8.58 51.09
C VAL A 11 -18.82 -8.84 50.69
N GLY A 12 -18.50 -8.53 49.43
CA GLY A 12 -17.33 -7.67 49.19
C GLY A 12 -16.04 -8.29 48.67
N LEU A 13 -16.07 -9.56 48.27
CA LEU A 13 -15.08 -10.13 47.34
C LEU A 13 -15.84 -10.63 46.07
N ALA A 14 -16.73 -9.86 45.45
CA ALA A 14 -16.43 -8.58 44.77
C ALA A 14 -15.01 -8.57 44.20
N SER A 15 -14.88 -9.19 43.03
CA SER A 15 -13.92 -8.86 41.99
C SER A 15 -12.52 -8.49 42.50
N ALA A 16 -11.65 -9.49 42.65
CA ALA A 16 -10.21 -9.26 42.60
C ALA A 16 -9.96 -8.39 41.35
N VAL A 17 -9.45 -7.18 41.56
CA VAL A 17 -9.47 -6.15 40.52
C VAL A 17 -8.45 -6.54 39.47
N SER A 18 -8.93 -7.18 38.41
CA SER A 18 -8.32 -7.10 37.08
C SER A 18 -8.25 -5.63 36.74
N ALA A 19 -7.13 -5.01 37.09
CA ALA A 19 -6.73 -3.72 36.59
C ALA A 19 -6.31 -3.90 35.12
N THR A 20 -7.28 -4.25 34.28
CA THR A 20 -7.31 -3.66 32.95
C THR A 20 -7.32 -2.16 33.20
N THR A 21 -6.14 -1.56 33.09
CA THR A 21 -6.01 -0.13 32.89
C THR A 21 -6.67 0.16 31.55
N THR A 22 -8.00 0.32 31.57
CA THR A 22 -8.74 1.02 30.54
C THR A 22 -8.09 2.38 30.45
N HIS A 23 -7.11 2.52 29.56
CA HIS A 23 -6.42 3.77 29.35
C HIS A 23 -7.51 4.75 28.95
N LYS A 24 -7.88 5.62 29.89
CA LYS A 24 -8.60 6.84 29.57
C LYS A 24 -7.62 7.64 28.73
N SER A 25 -7.66 7.39 27.42
CA SER A 25 -7.01 8.19 26.39
C SER A 25 -7.67 9.57 26.47
N THR A 26 -7.23 10.36 27.43
CA THR A 26 -7.59 11.77 27.57
C THR A 26 -7.22 12.40 26.25
N ARG A 27 -8.25 12.83 25.51
CA ARG A 27 -8.16 13.34 24.15
C ARG A 27 -6.92 14.23 24.03
N ARG A 28 -5.93 13.77 23.25
CA ARG A 28 -4.68 14.50 23.06
C ARG A 28 -5.01 15.88 22.48
N ASP A 29 -4.63 16.91 23.21
CA ASP A 29 -4.84 18.30 22.83
C ASP A 29 -3.54 18.80 22.18
N HIS A 30 -3.45 18.59 20.87
CA HIS A 30 -2.35 19.07 20.04
C HIS A 30 -2.40 20.59 19.80
N ASP A 31 -3.45 21.30 20.24
CA ASP A 31 -3.49 22.76 20.17
C ASP A 31 -2.64 23.35 21.31
N THR A 32 -2.76 22.81 22.53
CA THR A 32 -2.04 23.28 23.73
C THR A 32 -0.77 22.50 24.10
N ASN A 33 -0.62 21.25 23.64
CA ASN A 33 0.52 20.38 23.97
C ASN A 33 1.26 19.86 22.73
N ASP A 34 2.54 19.57 22.91
CA ASP A 34 3.31 18.69 22.05
C ASP A 34 3.29 17.27 22.60
N TYR A 35 3.33 16.27 21.71
CA TYR A 35 3.42 14.86 22.05
C TYR A 35 4.65 14.22 21.42
N TYR A 36 5.22 13.23 22.09
CA TYR A 36 6.44 12.53 21.67
C TYR A 36 6.25 11.03 21.90
N VAL A 37 6.75 10.21 20.97
CA VAL A 37 6.90 8.76 21.18
C VAL A 37 8.38 8.47 21.36
N LEU A 38 8.75 7.86 22.48
CA LEU A 38 10.10 7.38 22.74
C LEU A 38 10.10 5.85 22.86
N HIS A 39 11.07 5.19 22.24
CA HIS A 39 11.39 3.78 22.50
C HIS A 39 12.43 3.73 23.61
N LEU A 40 12.14 3.02 24.69
CA LEU A 40 13.01 2.85 25.84
C LEU A 40 13.53 1.41 25.93
N ASP A 41 14.77 1.25 26.43
CA ASP A 41 15.29 -0.06 26.80
C ASP A 41 14.56 -0.65 28.03
N ALA A 42 14.76 -1.94 28.28
CA ALA A 42 14.03 -2.69 29.31
C ALA A 42 14.39 -2.30 30.76
N ASP A 43 15.50 -1.59 31.00
CA ASP A 43 15.91 -1.14 32.33
C ASP A 43 15.43 0.29 32.63
N THR A 44 15.06 1.05 31.59
CA THR A 44 14.87 2.50 31.66
C THR A 44 13.44 2.86 32.06
N SER A 45 13.28 3.40 33.27
CA SER A 45 11.99 3.87 33.80
C SER A 45 11.44 5.05 32.96
N PRO A 46 10.22 4.93 32.37
CA PRO A 46 9.59 6.03 31.64
C PRO A 46 9.43 7.30 32.48
N ASP A 47 9.06 7.16 33.75
CA ASP A 47 8.82 8.29 34.65
C ASP A 47 10.12 9.05 34.99
N GLN A 48 11.27 8.35 35.02
CA GLN A 48 12.58 8.98 35.16
C GLN A 48 13.01 9.72 33.89
N VAL A 49 12.67 9.20 32.70
CA VAL A 49 12.89 9.90 31.41
C VAL A 49 12.01 11.14 31.33
N ALA A 50 10.73 11.03 31.72
CA ALA A 50 9.81 12.17 31.82
C ALA A 50 10.36 13.27 32.73
N LEU A 51 10.74 12.92 33.97
CA LEU A 51 11.31 13.86 34.93
C LEU A 51 12.62 14.48 34.43
N ARG A 52 13.50 13.71 33.75
CA ARG A 52 14.75 14.23 33.19
C ARG A 52 14.54 15.17 32.00
N LEU A 53 13.50 14.96 31.18
CA LEU A 53 13.21 15.78 29.99
C LEU A 53 12.21 16.92 30.26
N GLY A 54 11.56 16.95 31.43
CA GLY A 54 10.50 17.92 31.76
C GLY A 54 9.16 17.60 31.08
N LEU A 55 8.91 16.32 30.80
CA LEU A 55 7.69 15.82 30.16
C LEU A 55 6.74 15.21 31.21
N VAL A 56 5.50 14.96 30.79
CA VAL A 56 4.56 14.04 31.43
C VAL A 56 4.59 12.71 30.65
N HIS A 57 4.43 11.58 31.33
CA HIS A 57 4.31 10.25 30.73
C HIS A 57 2.81 9.88 30.63
N ASP A 58 2.32 9.66 29.41
CA ASP A 58 0.90 9.40 29.12
C ASP A 58 0.58 7.88 29.15
N GLY A 59 1.58 7.02 28.97
CA GLY A 59 1.47 5.56 28.97
C GLY A 59 2.22 4.87 27.83
N GLN A 60 2.03 3.55 27.68
CA GLN A 60 2.55 2.79 26.53
C GLN A 60 1.76 3.13 25.25
N LEU A 61 2.41 3.04 24.10
CA LEU A 61 1.81 3.24 22.78
C LEU A 61 1.02 2.00 22.34
N GLY A 62 -0.16 1.79 22.94
CA GLY A 62 -0.95 0.57 22.72
C GLY A 62 -0.12 -0.68 22.98
N GLU A 63 -0.12 -1.62 22.03
CA GLU A 63 0.58 -2.90 22.15
C GLU A 63 2.08 -2.85 21.78
N LEU A 64 2.62 -1.69 21.39
CA LEU A 64 4.06 -1.54 21.13
C LEU A 64 4.83 -1.46 22.46
N LYS A 65 5.20 -2.65 22.99
CA LYS A 65 6.05 -2.79 24.18
C LYS A 65 7.30 -1.90 24.10
N GLY A 66 7.59 -1.20 25.21
CA GLY A 66 8.74 -0.30 25.33
C GLY A 66 8.62 1.01 24.55
N HIS A 67 7.56 1.21 23.76
CA HIS A 67 7.26 2.50 23.14
C HIS A 67 6.29 3.26 24.04
N HIS A 68 6.68 4.44 24.50
CA HIS A 68 5.93 5.24 25.46
C HIS A 68 5.60 6.61 24.87
N VAL A 69 4.37 7.08 25.17
CA VAL A 69 3.88 8.39 24.80
C VAL A 69 4.17 9.36 25.93
N PHE A 70 4.71 10.53 25.58
CA PHE A 70 5.00 11.61 26.49
C PHE A 70 4.38 12.91 25.97
N SER A 71 3.99 13.80 26.89
CA SER A 71 3.40 15.09 26.56
C SER A 71 4.13 16.25 27.25
N SER A 72 4.07 17.43 26.65
CA SER A 72 4.54 18.68 27.25
C SER A 72 3.70 19.86 26.77
N ALA A 73 3.65 20.95 27.54
CA ALA A 73 3.15 22.22 27.01
C ALA A 73 3.90 22.58 25.71
N LYS A 74 3.15 23.04 24.69
CA LYS A 74 3.62 23.19 23.32
C LYS A 74 4.75 24.22 23.18
N GLN A 75 5.81 23.88 22.46
CA GLN A 75 6.97 24.74 22.23
C GLN A 75 7.32 24.85 20.74
N GLY A 76 7.96 25.97 20.37
CA GLY A 76 8.39 26.24 18.99
C GLY A 76 9.54 25.35 18.50
N GLU A 77 10.21 24.62 19.39
CA GLU A 77 11.28 23.67 19.08
C GLU A 77 10.94 22.26 19.56
N ASP A 78 11.58 21.25 18.96
CA ASP A 78 11.58 19.88 19.48
C ASP A 78 12.54 19.77 20.67
N ILE A 79 11.98 19.86 21.89
CA ILE A 79 12.75 19.83 23.14
C ILE A 79 13.45 18.49 23.36
N VAL A 80 12.87 17.38 22.88
CA VAL A 80 13.41 16.04 23.05
C VAL A 80 14.61 15.84 22.11
N LYS A 81 14.46 16.15 20.83
CA LYS A 81 15.57 16.12 19.85
C LYS A 81 16.69 17.08 20.26
N ARG A 82 16.38 18.26 20.80
CA ARG A 82 17.35 19.21 21.34
C ARG A 82 18.13 18.65 22.53
N GLU A 83 17.45 18.15 23.57
CA GLU A 83 18.11 17.60 24.76
C GLU A 83 18.90 16.32 24.45
N LEU A 84 18.35 15.40 23.65
CA LEU A 84 19.06 14.19 23.23
C LEU A 84 20.30 14.52 22.38
N THR A 85 20.23 15.51 21.48
CA THR A 85 21.40 15.95 20.70
C THR A 85 22.46 16.58 21.58
N ALA A 86 22.07 17.48 22.49
CA ALA A 86 22.98 18.09 23.45
C ALA A 86 23.59 17.04 24.41
N TYR A 87 22.81 16.04 24.82
CA TYR A 87 23.26 14.93 25.64
C TYR A 87 24.26 14.02 24.90
N ARG A 88 23.95 13.58 23.67
CA ARG A 88 24.83 12.78 22.81
C ARG A 88 26.15 13.52 22.53
N ARG A 89 26.14 14.84 22.33
CA ARG A 89 27.37 15.67 22.25
C ARG A 89 28.18 15.65 23.55
N ARG A 90 27.53 15.88 24.71
CA ARG A 90 28.18 15.85 26.04
C ARG A 90 28.81 14.49 26.38
N ARG A 91 28.19 13.36 26.00
CA ARG A 91 28.81 12.02 26.16
C ARG A 91 30.11 11.89 25.37
N ARG A 92 30.13 12.28 24.09
CA ARG A 92 31.34 12.16 23.25
C ARG A 92 32.53 12.90 23.86
N SER A 93 32.32 14.07 24.47
CA SER A 93 33.36 14.85 25.15
C SER A 93 33.80 14.31 26.52
N LEU A 94 33.13 13.31 27.09
CA LEU A 94 33.43 12.76 28.42
C LEU A 94 34.04 11.35 28.40
N GLY A 95 34.07 10.69 27.23
CA GLY A 95 34.64 9.35 27.06
C GLY A 95 33.84 8.25 27.78
N THR A 96 34.45 7.07 27.91
CA THR A 96 33.85 5.84 28.45
C THR A 96 33.74 5.79 29.98
N VAL A 97 34.04 6.89 30.68
CA VAL A 97 34.11 6.95 32.16
C VAL A 97 32.79 7.43 32.80
N ALA A 98 31.82 7.88 32.01
CA ALA A 98 30.53 8.37 32.50
C ALA A 98 29.54 7.24 32.82
N GLU A 99 28.97 7.25 34.03
CA GLU A 99 27.88 6.37 34.49
C GLU A 99 26.67 6.36 33.53
N ARG A 100 25.85 5.30 33.60
CA ARG A 100 24.64 5.16 32.77
C ARG A 100 23.59 6.19 33.21
N SER A 101 23.27 7.10 32.30
CA SER A 101 22.22 8.10 32.43
C SER A 101 20.87 7.51 32.03
N THR A 102 19.78 8.08 32.56
CA THR A 102 18.42 7.75 32.12
C THR A 102 18.17 8.09 30.64
N LEU A 103 19.01 8.94 30.03
CA LEU A 103 18.95 9.26 28.60
C LEU A 103 19.75 8.31 27.69
N ASP A 104 20.52 7.37 28.25
CA ASP A 104 21.23 6.37 27.45
C ASP A 104 20.26 5.32 26.88
N GLY A 105 19.22 4.97 27.63
CA GLY A 105 18.20 4.02 27.23
C GLY A 105 17.11 4.57 26.32
N VAL A 106 17.21 5.82 25.86
CA VAL A 106 16.30 6.40 24.86
C VAL A 106 16.79 6.00 23.47
N LEU A 107 16.34 4.82 23.03
CA LEU A 107 16.76 4.17 21.78
C LEU A 107 16.27 4.95 20.54
N PHE A 108 15.08 5.53 20.60
CA PHE A 108 14.45 6.30 19.52
C PHE A 108 13.50 7.37 20.10
N ALA A 109 13.32 8.49 19.40
CA ALA A 109 12.38 9.55 19.79
C ALA A 109 11.82 10.31 18.57
N GLN A 110 10.49 10.43 18.45
CA GLN A 110 9.81 11.19 17.40
C GLN A 110 8.71 12.09 17.97
N LYS A 111 8.82 13.40 17.74
CA LYS A 111 7.74 14.38 17.96
C LYS A 111 6.55 14.06 17.04
N GLN A 112 5.36 13.97 17.63
CA GLN A 112 4.12 13.62 16.94
C GLN A 112 3.43 14.89 16.43
N ALA A 113 3.19 14.95 15.12
CA ALA A 113 2.36 15.95 14.48
C ALA A 113 1.00 15.34 14.09
N LEU A 114 -0.03 16.19 13.96
CA LEU A 114 -1.25 15.79 13.27
C LEU A 114 -1.05 15.97 11.76
N ARG A 115 -1.20 14.89 10.99
CA ARG A 115 -1.27 14.92 9.53
C ARG A 115 -2.73 14.87 9.07
N ASN A 116 -3.00 15.37 7.87
CA ASN A 116 -4.30 15.17 7.22
C ASN A 116 -4.58 13.67 7.06
N PRO A 117 -5.85 13.24 6.97
CA PRO A 117 -6.16 11.86 6.59
C PRO A 117 -5.50 11.46 5.27
N TRP A 118 -5.15 10.19 5.17
CA TRP A 118 -4.92 9.51 3.89
C TRP A 118 -6.17 9.57 3.01
N GLU A 119 -5.99 9.49 1.69
CA GLU A 119 -7.13 9.54 0.79
C GLU A 119 -7.89 8.22 0.84
N LYS A 120 -9.18 8.30 1.21
CA LYS A 120 -10.15 7.25 0.86
C LYS A 120 -10.09 7.09 -0.65
N ARG A 121 -9.75 5.90 -1.14
CA ARG A 121 -9.55 5.68 -2.58
C ARG A 121 -10.89 5.67 -3.32
N VAL A 122 -11.35 6.86 -3.66
CA VAL A 122 -12.56 7.10 -4.46
C VAL A 122 -12.25 6.88 -5.94
N ILE A 123 -13.22 6.39 -6.71
CA ILE A 123 -13.06 6.21 -8.16
C ILE A 123 -12.92 7.61 -8.82
N PRO A 124 -11.87 7.87 -9.63
CA PRO A 124 -11.74 9.13 -10.36
C PRO A 124 -12.88 9.31 -11.40
N PRO A 125 -13.06 10.51 -11.97
CA PRO A 125 -13.99 10.71 -13.08
C PRO A 125 -13.56 9.91 -14.32
N LYS A 126 -14.48 9.12 -14.90
CA LYS A 126 -14.19 8.30 -16.09
C LYS A 126 -13.77 9.18 -17.28
N PRO A 127 -12.57 9.01 -17.87
CA PRO A 127 -12.13 9.83 -19.00
C PRO A 127 -13.04 9.65 -20.23
N GLU A 128 -13.14 10.70 -21.05
CA GLU A 128 -13.97 10.69 -22.27
C GLU A 128 -13.57 9.56 -23.25
N SER A 129 -12.27 9.25 -23.33
CA SER A 129 -11.72 8.14 -24.11
C SER A 129 -12.21 6.75 -23.68
N HIS A 130 -12.67 6.59 -22.44
CA HIS A 130 -13.21 5.34 -21.90
C HIS A 130 -14.75 5.29 -21.93
N GLN A 131 -15.44 6.18 -22.65
CA GLN A 131 -16.90 6.13 -22.85
C GLN A 131 -17.33 5.05 -23.85
N SER A 132 -16.93 3.81 -23.61
CA SER A 132 -17.50 2.63 -24.25
C SER A 132 -18.97 2.46 -23.87
N ILE A 133 -19.85 2.38 -24.88
CA ILE A 133 -21.19 1.83 -24.71
C ILE A 133 -21.02 0.30 -24.64
N VAL A 134 -20.81 -0.22 -23.43
CA VAL A 134 -20.77 -1.67 -23.21
C VAL A 134 -22.18 -2.23 -23.49
N PRO A 135 -22.36 -3.15 -24.43
CA PRO A 135 -23.64 -3.83 -24.61
C PRO A 135 -23.92 -4.65 -23.35
N LYS A 136 -24.99 -4.33 -22.61
CA LYS A 136 -25.37 -5.13 -21.44
C LYS A 136 -25.71 -6.54 -21.91
N ALA A 137 -24.93 -7.52 -21.46
CA ALA A 137 -25.12 -8.91 -21.85
C ALA A 137 -26.52 -9.40 -21.45
N GLU A 138 -27.06 -10.32 -22.25
CA GLU A 138 -28.35 -10.95 -21.94
C GLU A 138 -28.20 -11.84 -20.71
N ILE A 139 -29.02 -11.56 -19.69
CA ILE A 139 -29.06 -12.33 -18.44
C ILE A 139 -29.39 -13.79 -18.77
N GLN A 140 -28.53 -14.72 -18.36
CA GLN A 140 -28.64 -16.11 -18.77
C GLN A 140 -29.70 -16.84 -17.92
N PRO A 141 -30.83 -17.33 -18.48
CA PRO A 141 -31.93 -17.84 -17.67
C PRO A 141 -31.57 -19.07 -16.82
N ALA A 142 -30.61 -19.88 -17.28
CA ALA A 142 -30.08 -21.02 -16.53
C ALA A 142 -29.26 -20.58 -15.30
N LEU A 143 -28.52 -19.47 -15.39
CA LEU A 143 -27.75 -18.93 -14.26
C LEU A 143 -28.68 -18.28 -13.24
N VAL A 144 -29.72 -17.54 -13.68
CA VAL A 144 -30.76 -17.03 -12.76
C VAL A 144 -31.48 -18.18 -12.03
N ALA A 145 -31.73 -19.30 -12.71
CA ALA A 145 -32.29 -20.49 -12.07
C ALA A 145 -31.32 -21.10 -11.04
N LYS A 146 -30.00 -21.19 -11.33
CA LYS A 146 -28.99 -21.65 -10.34
C LYS A 146 -28.90 -20.66 -9.16
N GLN A 147 -28.88 -19.35 -9.40
CA GLN A 147 -28.84 -18.31 -8.37
C GLN A 147 -30.04 -18.42 -7.43
N LYS A 148 -31.25 -18.65 -7.97
CA LYS A 148 -32.43 -18.90 -7.14
C LYS A 148 -32.32 -20.20 -6.34
N GLN A 149 -31.84 -21.29 -6.95
CA GLN A 149 -31.63 -22.56 -6.23
C GLN A 149 -30.62 -22.43 -5.08
N ILE A 150 -29.55 -21.64 -5.28
CA ILE A 150 -28.58 -21.30 -4.24
C ILE A 150 -29.25 -20.50 -3.12
N ALA A 151 -30.05 -19.48 -3.46
CA ALA A 151 -30.76 -18.66 -2.48
C ALA A 151 -31.82 -19.46 -1.70
N ASP A 152 -32.62 -20.29 -2.38
CA ASP A 152 -33.63 -21.16 -1.77
C ASP A 152 -32.95 -22.18 -0.81
N ALA A 153 -31.82 -22.77 -1.21
CA ALA A 153 -31.12 -23.79 -0.41
C ALA A 153 -30.34 -23.21 0.78
N LEU A 154 -29.69 -22.05 0.61
CA LEU A 154 -28.99 -21.35 1.70
C LEU A 154 -29.94 -20.47 2.56
N SER A 155 -31.24 -20.42 2.22
CA SER A 155 -32.22 -19.52 2.85
C SER A 155 -31.75 -18.07 2.88
N ILE A 156 -31.41 -17.54 1.69
CA ILE A 156 -31.09 -16.14 1.42
C ILE A 156 -32.39 -15.44 0.99
N SER A 157 -32.89 -14.53 1.81
CA SER A 157 -34.07 -13.70 1.52
C SER A 157 -33.72 -12.27 1.09
N ASP A 158 -32.42 -11.97 1.08
CA ASP A 158 -31.84 -10.64 0.98
C ASP A 158 -32.12 -9.97 -0.39
N PRO A 159 -32.79 -8.80 -0.41
CA PRO A 159 -33.45 -8.29 -1.62
C PRO A 159 -32.52 -7.93 -2.79
N ILE A 160 -31.23 -7.66 -2.56
CA ILE A 160 -30.24 -7.31 -3.59
C ILE A 160 -29.26 -8.45 -3.90
N PHE A 161 -29.36 -9.63 -3.27
CA PHE A 161 -28.47 -10.77 -3.58
C PHE A 161 -28.51 -11.18 -5.06
N LYS A 162 -29.67 -11.01 -5.70
CA LYS A 162 -29.85 -11.19 -7.16
C LYS A 162 -28.97 -10.27 -8.01
N ASP A 163 -28.62 -9.09 -7.48
CA ASP A 163 -27.84 -8.03 -8.12
C ASP A 163 -26.35 -8.05 -7.67
N GLN A 164 -26.00 -8.80 -6.61
CA GLN A 164 -24.63 -9.05 -6.14
C GLN A 164 -23.87 -10.02 -7.06
N TRP A 165 -23.70 -9.62 -8.32
CA TRP A 165 -23.03 -10.37 -9.38
C TRP A 165 -21.61 -10.86 -9.02
N HIS A 166 -20.92 -10.18 -8.11
CA HIS A 166 -19.58 -10.54 -7.64
C HIS A 166 -19.58 -11.84 -6.81
N LEU A 167 -20.69 -12.17 -6.14
CA LEU A 167 -20.89 -13.43 -5.40
C LEU A 167 -21.37 -14.55 -6.33
N PHE A 168 -22.20 -14.21 -7.32
CA PHE A 168 -22.68 -15.14 -8.36
C PHE A 168 -23.08 -14.39 -9.64
N ASN A 169 -22.35 -14.58 -10.75
CA ASN A 169 -22.54 -13.76 -11.95
C ASN A 169 -23.52 -14.41 -12.96
N ASN A 170 -24.75 -13.89 -13.00
CA ASN A 170 -25.80 -14.38 -13.90
C ASN A 170 -25.73 -13.84 -15.36
N MET A 171 -24.76 -12.96 -15.65
CA MET A 171 -24.50 -12.42 -17.00
C MET A 171 -23.27 -13.08 -17.65
N TYR A 172 -22.15 -13.19 -16.91
CA TYR A 172 -20.87 -13.73 -17.37
C TYR A 172 -20.44 -14.89 -16.45
N ALA A 173 -20.75 -16.13 -16.86
CA ALA A 173 -20.51 -17.32 -16.05
C ALA A 173 -19.04 -17.44 -15.60
N GLY A 174 -18.80 -17.58 -14.29
CA GLY A 174 -17.46 -17.70 -13.72
C GLY A 174 -16.71 -16.37 -13.53
N HIS A 175 -17.33 -15.23 -13.88
CA HIS A 175 -16.82 -13.90 -13.54
C HIS A 175 -17.37 -13.43 -12.17
N ASP A 176 -17.23 -14.30 -11.17
CA ASP A 176 -17.56 -14.10 -9.76
C ASP A 176 -16.46 -14.70 -8.87
N VAL A 177 -16.53 -14.49 -7.55
CA VAL A 177 -15.53 -15.01 -6.59
C VAL A 177 -15.65 -16.51 -6.30
N ASN A 178 -16.58 -17.23 -6.94
CA ASN A 178 -16.80 -18.67 -6.75
C ASN A 178 -17.03 -19.07 -5.27
N VAL A 179 -17.84 -18.31 -4.54
CA VAL A 179 -18.09 -18.53 -3.09
C VAL A 179 -19.27 -19.47 -2.79
N THR A 180 -20.21 -19.65 -3.72
CA THR A 180 -21.48 -20.33 -3.40
C THR A 180 -21.30 -21.78 -2.98
N ASP A 181 -20.32 -22.47 -3.58
CA ASP A 181 -20.04 -23.88 -3.29
C ASP A 181 -19.12 -24.04 -2.05
N VAL A 182 -18.67 -22.91 -1.44
CA VAL A 182 -18.05 -22.85 -0.10
C VAL A 182 -19.14 -22.71 0.97
N TRP A 183 -20.12 -21.82 0.77
CA TRP A 183 -21.26 -21.66 1.67
C TRP A 183 -22.09 -22.95 1.79
N MET A 184 -22.23 -23.72 0.69
CA MET A 184 -22.89 -25.04 0.70
C MET A 184 -22.20 -26.08 1.61
N GLN A 185 -20.96 -25.84 2.04
CA GLN A 185 -20.23 -26.68 2.99
C GLN A 185 -20.37 -26.20 4.46
N GLY A 186 -21.13 -25.13 4.71
CA GLY A 186 -21.22 -24.50 6.04
C GLY A 186 -20.02 -23.62 6.40
N ILE A 187 -19.23 -23.20 5.41
CA ILE A 187 -18.08 -22.31 5.58
C ILE A 187 -18.52 -20.90 5.20
N THR A 188 -18.62 -20.01 6.18
CA THR A 188 -19.39 -18.76 6.15
C THR A 188 -18.74 -17.60 6.91
N GLY A 189 -17.56 -17.81 7.51
CA GLY A 189 -16.79 -16.83 8.29
C GLY A 189 -16.83 -17.04 9.80
N GLN A 190 -17.47 -18.10 10.30
CA GLN A 190 -17.65 -18.33 11.74
C GLN A 190 -16.33 -18.36 12.51
N ASN A 191 -16.32 -17.76 13.71
CA ASN A 191 -15.17 -17.58 14.59
C ASN A 191 -14.00 -16.77 14.00
N THR A 192 -14.23 -15.99 12.95
CA THR A 192 -13.23 -15.04 12.42
C THR A 192 -13.69 -13.60 12.60
N THR A 193 -12.71 -12.68 12.71
CA THR A 193 -12.96 -11.24 12.83
C THR A 193 -12.14 -10.49 11.78
N VAL A 194 -12.78 -9.58 11.06
CA VAL A 194 -12.14 -8.64 10.15
C VAL A 194 -12.31 -7.22 10.69
N ALA A 195 -11.28 -6.39 10.62
CA ALA A 195 -11.31 -4.99 11.03
C ALA A 195 -11.22 -4.07 9.81
N ILE A 196 -12.19 -3.16 9.68
CA ILE A 196 -12.20 -2.09 8.69
C ILE A 196 -11.44 -0.90 9.25
N VAL A 197 -10.30 -0.57 8.65
CA VAL A 197 -9.51 0.63 9.00
C VAL A 197 -9.88 1.74 8.02
N ASP A 198 -10.82 2.62 8.38
CA ASP A 198 -11.45 3.56 7.42
C ASP A 198 -12.13 4.80 8.09
N ASP A 199 -13.23 5.32 7.53
CA ASP A 199 -14.00 6.49 8.00
C ASP A 199 -15.14 6.17 9.00
N GLY A 200 -15.40 4.88 9.24
CA GLY A 200 -16.32 4.40 10.26
C GLY A 200 -17.20 3.23 9.81
N LEU A 201 -17.87 2.64 10.79
CA LEU A 201 -18.75 1.48 10.62
C LEU A 201 -20.10 1.77 11.29
N ASP A 202 -21.19 1.80 10.54
CA ASP A 202 -22.54 1.97 11.08
C ASP A 202 -23.04 0.68 11.74
N MET A 203 -22.59 0.46 12.97
CA MET A 203 -22.96 -0.70 13.80
C MET A 203 -24.44 -0.73 14.22
N TYR A 204 -25.22 0.29 13.83
CA TYR A 204 -26.68 0.32 13.99
C TYR A 204 -27.44 -0.03 12.70
N SER A 205 -26.74 -0.38 11.61
CA SER A 205 -27.36 -1.00 10.44
C SER A 205 -27.94 -2.37 10.81
N ASP A 206 -29.16 -2.66 10.39
CA ASP A 206 -29.81 -3.96 10.62
C ASP A 206 -29.03 -5.11 9.97
N ASP A 207 -28.32 -4.78 8.88
CA ASP A 207 -27.43 -5.63 8.08
C ASP A 207 -26.08 -5.94 8.75
N LEU A 208 -25.60 -5.10 9.70
CA LEU A 208 -24.27 -5.25 10.32
C LEU A 208 -24.31 -5.51 11.84
N LYS A 209 -25.35 -5.06 12.54
CA LYS A 209 -25.45 -5.06 14.02
C LYS A 209 -25.23 -6.43 14.70
N ALA A 210 -25.54 -7.54 14.03
CA ALA A 210 -25.36 -8.89 14.57
C ALA A 210 -23.91 -9.41 14.42
N ASN A 211 -23.15 -8.82 13.49
CA ASN A 211 -21.74 -9.15 13.24
C ASN A 211 -20.76 -8.13 13.83
N TYR A 212 -21.24 -6.95 14.26
CA TYR A 212 -20.39 -5.94 14.90
C TYR A 212 -19.60 -6.46 16.11
N TYR A 213 -18.27 -6.29 16.08
CA TYR A 213 -17.36 -6.61 17.17
C TYR A 213 -16.92 -5.35 17.91
N ALA A 214 -17.54 -5.09 19.06
CA ALA A 214 -17.32 -3.87 19.83
C ALA A 214 -15.93 -3.79 20.49
N GLN A 215 -15.34 -4.93 20.87
CA GLN A 215 -14.06 -4.99 21.58
C GLN A 215 -12.90 -4.55 20.68
N GLY A 216 -12.82 -5.12 19.47
CA GLY A 216 -11.83 -4.77 18.45
C GLY A 216 -12.14 -3.50 17.66
N SER A 217 -13.11 -2.69 18.07
CA SER A 217 -13.51 -1.43 17.41
C SER A 217 -13.09 -0.19 18.20
N PHE A 218 -12.75 0.90 17.49
CA PHE A 218 -12.40 2.19 18.09
C PHE A 218 -12.52 3.38 17.13
N ASP A 219 -12.81 4.56 17.67
CA ASP A 219 -12.80 5.86 16.97
C ASP A 219 -11.56 6.67 17.36
N PHE A 220 -10.56 6.73 16.49
CA PHE A 220 -9.34 7.51 16.73
C PHE A 220 -9.53 9.01 16.42
N ASN A 221 -10.46 9.33 15.51
CA ASN A 221 -10.78 10.71 15.14
C ASN A 221 -11.51 11.49 16.25
N ASP A 222 -12.30 10.80 17.08
CA ASP A 222 -13.09 11.40 18.17
C ASP A 222 -12.85 10.78 19.57
N ARG A 223 -12.03 9.73 19.68
CA ARG A 223 -11.64 9.01 20.92
C ARG A 223 -12.80 8.38 21.69
N GLY A 224 -13.31 7.27 21.17
CA GLY A 224 -14.31 6.44 21.86
C GLY A 224 -14.43 5.02 21.30
N PRO A 225 -15.16 4.11 21.98
CA PRO A 225 -15.33 2.71 21.56
C PRO A 225 -16.32 2.52 20.40
N GLU A 226 -17.03 3.57 19.99
CA GLU A 226 -18.00 3.52 18.89
C GLU A 226 -17.40 4.17 17.62
N PRO A 227 -17.02 3.39 16.58
CA PRO A 227 -16.41 3.88 15.34
C PRO A 227 -17.45 4.49 14.38
N ARG A 228 -18.45 5.17 14.95
CA ARG A 228 -19.66 5.59 14.24
C ARG A 228 -19.35 6.65 13.17
N PRO A 229 -19.85 6.49 11.93
CA PRO A 229 -19.85 7.55 10.92
C PRO A 229 -20.48 8.86 11.41
N ARG A 230 -19.84 10.01 11.13
CA ARG A 230 -20.28 11.34 11.63
C ARG A 230 -20.36 12.42 10.55
N LEU A 231 -19.50 12.35 9.53
CA LEU A 231 -19.49 13.27 8.39
C LEU A 231 -20.46 12.79 7.29
N SER A 232 -20.82 13.69 6.37
CA SER A 232 -21.70 13.34 5.23
C SER A 232 -21.06 12.37 4.23
N ASP A 233 -19.74 12.28 4.24
CA ASP A 233 -18.90 11.41 3.44
C ASP A 233 -18.25 10.28 4.28
N ASP A 234 -18.52 10.20 5.59
CA ASP A 234 -18.22 9.01 6.39
C ASP A 234 -19.22 7.92 5.96
N LYS A 235 -18.80 7.08 5.02
CA LYS A 235 -19.65 6.06 4.36
C LYS A 235 -18.85 4.86 3.86
N HIS A 236 -17.55 5.04 3.63
CA HIS A 236 -16.71 4.13 2.89
C HIS A 236 -16.49 2.84 3.68
N GLY A 237 -16.08 2.93 4.94
CA GLY A 237 -15.90 1.77 5.81
C GLY A 237 -17.17 0.95 6.05
N THR A 238 -18.35 1.57 6.03
CA THR A 238 -19.64 0.86 6.18
C THR A 238 -20.01 0.04 4.93
N ARG A 239 -19.58 0.49 3.73
CA ARG A 239 -19.79 -0.23 2.47
C ARG A 239 -18.84 -1.43 2.37
N CYS A 240 -17.58 -1.23 2.74
CA CYS A 240 -16.58 -2.28 2.87
C CYS A 240 -16.95 -3.34 3.92
N ALA A 241 -17.53 -2.92 5.06
CA ALA A 241 -18.05 -3.82 6.09
C ALA A 241 -19.14 -4.76 5.55
N GLY A 242 -20.03 -4.27 4.70
CA GLY A 242 -21.09 -5.06 4.08
C GLY A 242 -20.57 -6.13 3.12
N GLU A 243 -19.54 -5.82 2.32
CA GLU A 243 -18.94 -6.78 1.37
C GLU A 243 -18.36 -8.01 2.08
N ILE A 244 -17.86 -7.83 3.31
CA ILE A 244 -17.31 -8.91 4.13
C ILE A 244 -18.42 -9.60 4.94
N SER A 245 -19.19 -8.84 5.72
CA SER A 245 -19.98 -9.38 6.84
C SER A 245 -21.45 -8.89 6.89
N ALA A 246 -22.01 -8.40 5.78
CA ALA A 246 -23.48 -8.20 5.68
C ALA A 246 -24.21 -9.51 6.01
N VAL A 247 -25.16 -9.43 6.93
CA VAL A 247 -25.79 -10.58 7.59
C VAL A 247 -26.89 -11.12 6.68
N ARG A 248 -26.85 -12.41 6.33
CA ARG A 248 -27.95 -13.08 5.61
C ARG A 248 -29.28 -13.01 6.41
N ASN A 249 -30.19 -12.12 6.00
CA ASN A 249 -31.49 -11.85 6.60
C ASN A 249 -32.55 -11.43 5.53
N ASP A 250 -33.22 -10.28 5.69
CA ASP A 250 -34.20 -9.69 4.76
C ASP A 250 -33.88 -8.23 4.36
N VAL A 251 -32.67 -7.76 4.69
CA VAL A 251 -32.14 -6.40 4.48
C VAL A 251 -31.00 -6.44 3.48
N CYS A 252 -30.99 -5.49 2.53
CA CYS A 252 -29.92 -5.32 1.55
C CYS A 252 -29.44 -6.61 0.87
N GLY A 253 -28.28 -7.15 1.27
CA GLY A 253 -27.57 -8.24 0.58
C GLY A 253 -26.76 -9.09 1.56
N VAL A 254 -25.89 -9.93 1.04
CA VAL A 254 -25.10 -10.89 1.83
C VAL A 254 -23.61 -10.59 1.68
N GLY A 255 -22.84 -10.66 2.76
CA GLY A 255 -21.38 -10.55 2.75
C GLY A 255 -20.71 -11.86 2.35
N VAL A 256 -19.49 -11.81 1.81
CA VAL A 256 -18.70 -13.01 1.45
C VAL A 256 -18.58 -13.98 2.63
N ALA A 257 -18.40 -13.44 3.83
CA ALA A 257 -18.28 -14.14 5.10
C ALA A 257 -19.39 -13.68 6.07
N TYR A 258 -20.65 -13.90 5.71
CA TYR A 258 -21.83 -13.39 6.42
C TYR A 258 -22.03 -13.84 7.88
N ASP A 259 -21.27 -14.83 8.38
CA ASP A 259 -21.24 -15.21 9.81
C ASP A 259 -19.97 -14.71 10.55
N SER A 260 -19.04 -14.05 9.84
CA SER A 260 -17.84 -13.44 10.45
C SER A 260 -18.17 -12.22 11.29
N LYS A 261 -17.24 -11.81 12.15
CA LYS A 261 -17.36 -10.58 12.94
C LYS A 261 -16.60 -9.43 12.30
N ILE A 262 -17.17 -8.23 12.41
CA ILE A 262 -16.71 -7.03 11.73
C ILE A 262 -16.46 -5.91 12.74
N ALA A 263 -15.22 -5.42 12.78
CA ALA A 263 -14.81 -4.30 13.63
C ALA A 263 -14.59 -3.03 12.80
N GLY A 264 -14.77 -1.87 13.42
CA GLY A 264 -14.52 -0.57 12.81
C GLY A 264 -13.41 0.18 13.53
N LEU A 265 -12.41 0.62 12.80
CA LEU A 265 -11.27 1.40 13.27
C LEU A 265 -11.26 2.73 12.51
N ARG A 266 -11.95 3.72 13.08
CA ARG A 266 -12.23 5.00 12.43
C ARG A 266 -11.04 5.95 12.54
N ILE A 267 -10.30 6.10 11.45
CA ILE A 267 -9.08 6.91 11.33
C ILE A 267 -9.14 7.98 10.22
N LEU A 268 -9.96 7.82 9.17
CA LEU A 268 -9.89 8.66 7.96
C LEU A 268 -10.72 9.95 7.99
N SER A 269 -11.53 10.19 9.03
CA SER A 269 -12.47 11.33 9.04
C SER A 269 -11.87 12.65 9.52
N LYS A 270 -10.71 12.62 10.20
CA LYS A 270 -10.04 13.80 10.79
C LYS A 270 -8.53 13.58 10.84
N ALA A 271 -7.78 14.67 10.98
CA ALA A 271 -6.33 14.60 11.21
C ALA A 271 -5.97 13.74 12.42
N ILE A 272 -4.93 12.91 12.29
CA ILE A 272 -4.39 11.97 13.29
C ILE A 272 -2.86 12.08 13.33
N SER A 273 -2.20 11.50 14.35
CA SER A 273 -0.73 11.36 14.35
C SER A 273 -0.27 9.96 13.95
N ASP A 274 0.99 9.79 13.55
CA ASP A 274 1.61 8.48 13.28
C ASP A 274 1.37 7.48 14.42
N ALA A 275 1.49 7.95 15.67
CA ALA A 275 1.19 7.17 16.88
C ALA A 275 -0.24 6.62 16.94
N ASP A 276 -1.22 7.26 16.30
CA ASP A 276 -2.61 6.81 16.33
C ASP A 276 -2.88 5.76 15.27
N GLU A 277 -2.30 5.93 14.08
CA GLU A 277 -2.38 4.94 13.00
C GLU A 277 -1.61 3.66 13.36
N ALA A 278 -0.44 3.81 13.99
CA ALA A 278 0.33 2.70 14.56
C ALA A 278 -0.48 1.90 15.59
N VAL A 279 -1.26 2.56 16.46
CA VAL A 279 -2.15 1.87 17.39
C VAL A 279 -3.36 1.27 16.67
N ALA A 280 -3.97 1.96 15.70
CA ALA A 280 -5.09 1.43 14.92
C ALA A 280 -4.73 0.13 14.19
N LEU A 281 -3.58 0.09 13.51
CA LEU A 281 -3.08 -1.09 12.81
C LEU A 281 -2.65 -2.23 13.76
N ASN A 282 -2.57 -2.01 15.08
CA ASN A 282 -2.36 -3.05 16.10
C ASN A 282 -3.61 -3.33 16.95
N TYR A 283 -4.71 -2.62 16.73
CA TYR A 283 -5.81 -2.58 17.70
C TYR A 283 -6.47 -3.95 17.78
N ASP A 284 -6.37 -4.58 18.96
CA ASP A 284 -6.88 -5.92 19.27
C ASP A 284 -6.36 -7.04 18.34
N PHE A 285 -5.07 -7.01 17.96
CA PHE A 285 -4.46 -7.94 16.98
C PHE A 285 -4.52 -9.44 17.32
N GLU A 286 -4.92 -9.80 18.54
CA GLU A 286 -5.13 -11.20 18.95
C GLU A 286 -6.48 -11.74 18.49
N HIS A 287 -7.47 -10.86 18.29
CA HIS A 287 -8.84 -11.21 17.92
C HIS A 287 -9.27 -10.63 16.58
N ASN A 288 -8.78 -9.44 16.19
CA ASN A 288 -8.87 -8.89 14.85
C ASN A 288 -7.87 -9.63 13.94
N LEU A 289 -8.35 -10.63 13.20
CA LEU A 289 -7.49 -11.55 12.46
C LEU A 289 -6.96 -10.94 11.15
N ILE A 290 -7.81 -10.16 10.49
CA ILE A 290 -7.57 -9.54 9.19
C ILE A 290 -7.89 -8.04 9.30
N TYR A 291 -7.04 -7.18 8.72
CA TYR A 291 -7.24 -5.73 8.65
C TYR A 291 -7.42 -5.31 7.18
N SER A 292 -8.62 -4.84 6.82
CA SER A 292 -8.93 -4.36 5.46
C SER A 292 -8.74 -2.85 5.39
N CYS A 293 -7.89 -2.40 4.47
CA CYS A 293 -7.45 -1.01 4.33
C CYS A 293 -7.64 -0.51 2.89
N SER A 294 -8.58 0.41 2.69
CA SER A 294 -8.98 0.92 1.36
C SER A 294 -8.55 2.39 1.14
N TRP A 295 -7.32 2.70 1.56
CA TRP A 295 -6.75 4.05 1.62
C TRP A 295 -5.23 4.02 1.39
N GLY A 296 -4.65 5.19 1.09
CA GLY A 296 -3.20 5.38 0.92
C GLY A 296 -2.82 6.86 0.74
N PRO A 297 -1.59 7.15 0.27
CA PRO A 297 -1.23 8.44 -0.31
C PRO A 297 -2.17 8.81 -1.48
N PRO A 298 -2.19 10.07 -1.95
CA PRO A 298 -3.06 10.46 -3.06
C PRO A 298 -2.71 9.72 -4.37
N ASP A 299 -3.71 9.05 -4.94
CA ASP A 299 -3.65 8.29 -6.21
C ASP A 299 -3.51 9.22 -7.45
N ASP A 300 -2.56 10.17 -7.45
CA ASP A 300 -2.54 11.36 -8.34
C ASP A 300 -1.52 11.33 -9.51
N GLY A 301 -0.75 10.24 -9.62
CA GLY A 301 0.33 10.06 -10.60
C GLY A 301 1.65 10.75 -10.20
N ARG A 302 1.82 11.13 -8.92
CA ARG A 302 2.94 12.00 -8.45
C ARG A 302 3.39 11.71 -7.03
N SER A 303 2.45 11.38 -6.15
CA SER A 303 2.71 11.11 -4.74
C SER A 303 3.69 9.95 -4.56
N MET A 304 4.53 9.99 -3.54
CA MET A 304 5.45 8.92 -3.17
C MET A 304 5.67 9.05 -1.67
N ASP A 305 5.02 8.20 -0.89
CA ASP A 305 4.94 8.34 0.56
C ASP A 305 4.72 6.97 1.21
N ALA A 306 5.20 6.81 2.45
CA ALA A 306 5.33 5.53 3.11
C ALA A 306 5.01 5.62 4.62
N PRO A 307 4.59 4.51 5.26
CA PRO A 307 4.42 4.46 6.71
C PRO A 307 5.69 4.92 7.43
N GLY A 308 5.53 5.90 8.32
CA GLY A 308 6.59 6.37 9.22
C GLY A 308 7.08 5.25 10.15
N ILE A 309 8.28 5.40 10.71
CA ILE A 309 8.99 4.31 11.40
C ILE A 309 8.20 3.64 12.53
N ILE A 310 7.38 4.39 13.29
CA ILE A 310 6.50 3.85 14.33
C ILE A 310 5.40 2.95 13.71
N ILE A 311 4.86 3.33 12.56
CA ILE A 311 3.84 2.56 11.83
C ILE A 311 4.48 1.29 11.23
N ARG A 312 5.72 1.36 10.72
CA ARG A 312 6.48 0.16 10.28
C ARG A 312 6.73 -0.81 11.44
N ARG A 313 7.12 -0.31 12.61
CA ARG A 313 7.23 -1.11 13.85
C ARG A 313 5.88 -1.70 14.27
N ALA A 314 4.79 -0.97 14.10
CA ALA A 314 3.45 -1.44 14.38
C ALA A 314 3.07 -2.63 13.48
N MET A 315 3.17 -2.49 12.16
CA MET A 315 2.87 -3.58 11.23
C MET A 315 3.75 -4.81 11.50
N LEU A 316 5.05 -4.61 11.76
CA LEU A 316 5.96 -5.69 12.11
C LEU A 316 5.57 -6.42 13.42
N ASN A 317 5.15 -5.66 14.44
CA ASN A 317 4.67 -6.23 15.70
C ASN A 317 3.44 -7.12 15.50
N ALA A 318 2.50 -6.68 14.66
CA ALA A 318 1.28 -7.42 14.37
C ALA A 318 1.53 -8.70 13.54
N VAL A 319 2.43 -8.69 12.54
CA VAL A 319 2.77 -9.92 11.80
C VAL A 319 3.65 -10.90 12.58
N GLN A 320 4.37 -10.46 13.61
CA GLN A 320 5.17 -11.34 14.47
C GLN A 320 4.43 -11.89 15.70
N LYS A 321 3.42 -11.17 16.21
CA LYS A 321 2.78 -11.49 17.50
C LYS A 321 1.27 -11.57 17.43
N GLY A 322 0.64 -10.87 16.48
CA GLY A 322 -0.80 -10.97 16.25
C GLY A 322 -1.24 -12.41 16.03
N ARG A 323 -2.48 -12.72 16.39
CA ARG A 323 -3.04 -14.07 16.33
C ARG A 323 -2.11 -15.11 17.00
N GLN A 324 -1.66 -14.85 18.22
CA GLN A 324 -0.79 -15.72 19.02
C GLN A 324 0.55 -16.08 18.32
N GLY A 325 1.08 -15.16 17.51
CA GLY A 325 2.31 -15.35 16.74
C GLY A 325 2.13 -15.91 15.33
N LEU A 326 0.89 -16.15 14.87
CA LEU A 326 0.61 -16.50 13.47
C LEU A 326 0.69 -15.28 12.53
N GLY A 327 0.56 -14.08 13.09
CA GLY A 327 0.58 -12.79 12.42
C GLY A 327 -0.78 -12.35 11.89
N SER A 328 -1.12 -11.09 12.14
CA SER A 328 -2.26 -10.41 11.54
C SER A 328 -2.11 -10.32 10.02
N ILE A 329 -3.22 -10.44 9.29
CA ILE A 329 -3.23 -10.35 7.82
C ILE A 329 -3.70 -8.95 7.41
N TYR A 330 -2.83 -8.14 6.81
CA TYR A 330 -3.22 -6.87 6.21
C TYR A 330 -3.65 -7.09 4.75
N VAL A 331 -4.78 -6.50 4.37
CA VAL A 331 -5.29 -6.51 2.99
C VAL A 331 -5.47 -5.07 2.55
N PHE A 332 -4.68 -4.66 1.55
CA PHE A 332 -4.74 -3.33 0.98
C PHE A 332 -5.28 -3.40 -0.46
N ALA A 333 -6.06 -2.40 -0.85
CA ALA A 333 -6.37 -2.14 -2.25
C ALA A 333 -5.08 -1.80 -3.03
N SER A 334 -4.99 -1.97 -4.36
CA SER A 334 -3.78 -1.54 -5.10
C SER A 334 -3.69 -0.03 -5.32
N GLY A 335 -4.77 0.62 -5.77
CA GLY A 335 -4.79 2.05 -6.10
C GLY A 335 -5.83 2.37 -7.19
N ASN A 336 -6.28 3.63 -7.29
CA ASN A 336 -7.20 4.10 -8.33
C ASN A 336 -6.55 5.08 -9.34
N GLY A 337 -5.23 5.31 -9.25
CA GLY A 337 -4.47 6.32 -9.98
C GLY A 337 -4.00 5.91 -11.38
N ALA A 338 -4.32 4.71 -11.87
CA ALA A 338 -3.78 4.24 -13.16
C ALA A 338 -4.16 5.14 -14.36
N ALA A 339 -5.30 5.84 -14.28
CA ALA A 339 -5.72 6.83 -15.27
C ALA A 339 -4.84 8.11 -15.29
N ALA A 340 -4.10 8.37 -14.21
CA ALA A 340 -3.08 9.42 -14.09
C ALA A 340 -1.66 8.91 -14.39
N GLU A 341 -1.54 7.66 -14.88
CA GLU A 341 -0.28 6.93 -15.06
C GLU A 341 0.43 6.60 -13.72
N ASP A 342 -0.33 6.36 -12.64
CA ASP A 342 0.22 5.95 -11.33
C ASP A 342 0.50 4.44 -11.22
N ASN A 343 1.27 4.06 -10.19
CA ASN A 343 1.79 2.72 -9.95
C ASN A 343 1.96 2.44 -8.45
N CYS A 344 1.31 1.37 -7.97
CA CYS A 344 1.21 0.98 -6.57
C CYS A 344 2.52 0.57 -5.86
N ASN A 345 3.68 0.67 -6.53
CA ASN A 345 5.00 0.54 -5.91
C ASN A 345 5.55 1.88 -5.37
N PHE A 346 4.86 3.00 -5.62
CA PHE A 346 5.11 4.32 -5.03
C PHE A 346 4.29 4.61 -3.75
N ASP A 347 3.43 3.68 -3.34
CA ASP A 347 2.73 3.67 -2.06
C ASP A 347 3.40 2.64 -1.13
N GLY A 348 3.91 3.13 0.00
CA GLY A 348 4.67 2.33 0.98
C GLY A 348 3.82 1.42 1.89
N TYR A 349 2.49 1.51 1.81
CA TYR A 349 1.57 0.56 2.44
C TYR A 349 1.32 -0.63 1.52
N THR A 350 1.10 -0.41 0.21
CA THR A 350 0.87 -1.47 -0.78
C THR A 350 2.12 -2.18 -1.28
N ASN A 351 3.29 -1.52 -1.22
CA ASN A 351 4.56 -2.19 -1.50
C ASN A 351 5.14 -2.93 -0.27
N SER A 352 4.45 -2.90 0.88
CA SER A 352 4.87 -3.60 2.08
C SER A 352 4.70 -5.11 1.93
N ILE A 353 5.76 -5.89 2.22
CA ILE A 353 5.70 -7.37 2.24
C ILE A 353 4.65 -7.91 3.23
N TYR A 354 4.32 -7.13 4.27
CA TYR A 354 3.32 -7.45 5.28
C TYR A 354 1.87 -7.30 4.77
N SER A 355 1.67 -6.69 3.61
CA SER A 355 0.37 -6.45 2.99
C SER A 355 0.06 -7.45 1.87
N ILE A 356 -1.20 -7.83 1.75
CA ILE A 356 -1.75 -8.46 0.55
C ILE A 356 -2.36 -7.35 -0.29
N THR A 357 -1.68 -6.96 -1.36
CA THR A 357 -2.12 -5.90 -2.28
C THR A 357 -3.04 -6.47 -3.37
N VAL A 358 -4.26 -5.93 -3.43
CA VAL A 358 -5.39 -6.44 -4.22
C VAL A 358 -5.84 -5.43 -5.27
N GLY A 359 -5.61 -5.73 -6.55
CA GLY A 359 -6.14 -4.95 -7.67
C GLY A 359 -7.60 -5.29 -8.02
N ALA A 360 -8.18 -4.53 -8.94
CA ALA A 360 -9.58 -4.66 -9.32
C ALA A 360 -9.77 -5.24 -10.74
N ILE A 361 -10.86 -5.99 -10.92
CA ILE A 361 -11.41 -6.42 -12.21
C ILE A 361 -12.92 -6.18 -12.26
N ASP A 362 -13.49 -5.97 -13.44
CA ASP A 362 -14.90 -5.67 -13.58
C ASP A 362 -15.82 -6.88 -13.83
N LEU A 363 -17.10 -6.61 -14.07
CA LEU A 363 -18.15 -7.59 -14.38
C LEU A 363 -17.79 -8.58 -15.52
N GLN A 364 -16.90 -8.18 -16.43
CA GLN A 364 -16.40 -9.02 -17.53
C GLN A 364 -14.96 -9.49 -17.32
N GLY A 365 -14.44 -9.38 -16.09
CA GLY A 365 -13.06 -9.68 -15.75
C GLY A 365 -12.04 -8.75 -16.41
N GLN A 366 -12.47 -7.60 -16.95
CA GLN A 366 -11.57 -6.66 -17.63
C GLN A 366 -10.89 -5.74 -16.62
N HIS A 367 -9.72 -5.23 -16.99
CA HIS A 367 -8.97 -4.29 -16.15
C HIS A 367 -9.67 -2.92 -16.12
N PRO A 368 -10.14 -2.42 -14.96
CA PRO A 368 -10.76 -1.12 -14.85
C PRO A 368 -9.72 -0.02 -15.04
N TYR A 369 -10.09 1.05 -15.75
CA TYR A 369 -9.21 2.18 -16.08
C TYR A 369 -8.56 2.90 -14.88
N TYR A 370 -9.04 2.65 -13.64
CA TYR A 370 -8.48 3.19 -12.41
C TYR A 370 -7.47 2.24 -11.73
N SER A 371 -7.60 0.93 -11.89
CA SER A 371 -6.88 -0.04 -11.05
C SER A 371 -5.37 0.02 -11.26
N GLU A 372 -4.61 0.21 -10.18
CA GLU A 372 -3.15 0.34 -10.29
C GLU A 372 -2.43 -0.99 -10.43
N LYS A 373 -1.31 -0.92 -11.16
CA LYS A 373 -0.45 -2.04 -11.54
C LYS A 373 0.98 -1.81 -11.07
N CYS A 374 1.58 -2.84 -10.46
CA CYS A 374 2.93 -2.83 -9.93
C CYS A 374 3.42 -4.29 -9.73
N SER A 375 4.71 -4.50 -9.45
CA SER A 375 5.23 -5.83 -9.12
C SER A 375 4.87 -6.29 -7.69
N ALA A 376 4.26 -5.42 -6.87
CA ALA A 376 3.84 -5.71 -5.50
C ALA A 376 2.40 -6.27 -5.39
N SER A 377 1.58 -6.16 -6.44
CA SER A 377 0.22 -6.72 -6.44
C SER A 377 0.26 -8.25 -6.42
N LEU A 378 -0.48 -8.89 -5.50
CA LEU A 378 -0.50 -10.36 -5.37
C LEU A 378 -1.64 -11.00 -6.16
N VAL A 379 -2.83 -10.41 -6.13
CA VAL A 379 -4.05 -10.90 -6.79
C VAL A 379 -4.96 -9.74 -7.22
N VAL A 380 -5.98 -10.04 -8.01
CA VAL A 380 -7.11 -9.15 -8.28
C VAL A 380 -8.44 -9.75 -7.84
N THR A 381 -9.46 -8.93 -7.59
CA THR A 381 -10.84 -9.40 -7.45
C THR A 381 -11.85 -8.34 -7.89
N TYR A 382 -13.14 -8.67 -7.82
CA TYR A 382 -14.20 -7.95 -8.52
C TYR A 382 -14.53 -6.57 -7.93
N SER A 383 -14.85 -5.62 -8.80
CA SER A 383 -15.22 -4.24 -8.47
C SER A 383 -15.98 -3.58 -9.62
N SER A 384 -16.26 -2.28 -9.50
CA SER A 384 -16.93 -1.46 -10.51
C SER A 384 -16.19 -1.40 -11.86
N GLY A 385 -16.96 -1.39 -12.94
CA GLY A 385 -16.50 -1.37 -14.32
C GLY A 385 -17.54 -2.07 -15.19
N GLY A 386 -17.27 -2.29 -16.48
CA GLY A 386 -18.20 -3.04 -17.34
C GLY A 386 -19.63 -2.49 -17.53
N GLY A 387 -19.95 -1.32 -16.97
CA GLY A 387 -21.31 -0.77 -16.86
C GLY A 387 -22.05 -1.09 -15.55
N GLU A 388 -21.38 -1.69 -14.57
CA GLU A 388 -21.95 -2.18 -13.30
C GLU A 388 -21.03 -1.81 -12.10
N ALA A 389 -21.52 -1.99 -10.88
CA ALA A 389 -20.84 -1.62 -9.63
C ALA A 389 -21.07 -2.68 -8.54
N ILE A 390 -20.40 -2.56 -7.39
CA ILE A 390 -20.67 -3.42 -6.23
C ILE A 390 -21.92 -2.95 -5.48
N HIS A 391 -22.71 -3.92 -5.03
CA HIS A 391 -23.97 -3.79 -4.31
C HIS A 391 -23.76 -4.26 -2.87
N THR A 392 -23.89 -3.36 -1.89
CA THR A 392 -23.54 -3.57 -0.47
C THR A 392 -24.38 -2.65 0.45
N THR A 393 -24.17 -2.72 1.76
CA THR A 393 -24.75 -1.83 2.79
C THR A 393 -24.32 -0.37 2.59
N ASP A 394 -25.08 0.60 3.12
CA ASP A 394 -24.68 2.00 3.27
C ASP A 394 -25.05 2.50 4.67
N VAL A 395 -24.58 3.68 5.06
CA VAL A 395 -24.91 4.29 6.36
C VAL A 395 -26.42 4.59 6.47
N GLY A 396 -27.06 4.05 7.51
CA GLY A 396 -28.49 4.07 7.75
C GLY A 396 -29.08 2.67 7.97
N THR A 397 -30.02 2.55 8.92
CA THR A 397 -30.54 1.28 9.46
C THR A 397 -30.90 0.19 8.43
N ASN A 398 -31.46 0.56 7.29
CA ASN A 398 -31.79 -0.34 6.18
C ASN A 398 -31.37 0.29 4.84
N ALA A 399 -30.20 0.95 4.81
CA ALA A 399 -29.67 1.63 3.64
C ALA A 399 -28.75 0.71 2.85
N CYS A 400 -28.97 0.63 1.54
CA CYS A 400 -28.16 -0.16 0.60
C CYS A 400 -27.61 0.74 -0.50
N TYR A 401 -26.47 0.38 -1.09
CA TYR A 401 -25.82 1.14 -2.14
C TYR A 401 -25.34 0.25 -3.28
N SER A 402 -25.81 0.56 -4.48
CA SER A 402 -25.58 -0.17 -5.75
C SER A 402 -24.52 0.51 -6.63
N GLY A 403 -23.54 1.15 -6.01
CA GLY A 403 -22.59 2.05 -6.68
C GLY A 403 -21.18 2.01 -6.10
N HIS A 404 -20.85 0.99 -5.32
CA HIS A 404 -19.51 0.88 -4.72
C HIS A 404 -18.50 0.31 -5.71
N GLY A 405 -17.21 0.50 -5.44
CA GLY A 405 -16.15 0.21 -6.39
C GLY A 405 -14.87 0.98 -6.11
N GLY A 406 -13.96 0.97 -7.10
CA GLY A 406 -12.54 1.25 -6.89
C GLY A 406 -11.83 -0.02 -6.42
N THR A 407 -10.50 0.00 -6.34
CA THR A 407 -9.76 -1.10 -5.69
C THR A 407 -10.15 -1.25 -4.22
N SER A 408 -10.71 -0.18 -3.63
CA SER A 408 -11.37 -0.11 -2.32
C SER A 408 -12.49 -1.11 -2.05
N ALA A 409 -13.14 -1.64 -3.09
CA ALA A 409 -14.16 -2.69 -3.00
C ALA A 409 -13.56 -4.10 -3.27
N ALA A 410 -12.44 -4.16 -3.99
CA ALA A 410 -11.73 -5.42 -4.23
C ALA A 410 -11.04 -5.93 -2.94
N ALA A 411 -10.41 -5.04 -2.15
CA ALA A 411 -9.74 -5.44 -0.90
C ALA A 411 -10.70 -6.03 0.17
N PRO A 412 -11.89 -5.44 0.45
CA PRO A 412 -12.88 -6.04 1.34
C PRO A 412 -13.38 -7.41 0.86
N LEU A 413 -13.69 -7.57 -0.43
CA LEU A 413 -14.07 -8.88 -0.97
C LEU A 413 -12.95 -9.92 -0.75
N ALA A 414 -11.68 -9.58 -0.98
CA ALA A 414 -10.56 -10.46 -0.69
C ALA A 414 -10.44 -10.77 0.82
N ALA A 415 -10.57 -9.78 1.71
CA ALA A 415 -10.57 -9.97 3.15
C ALA A 415 -11.69 -10.91 3.63
N GLY A 416 -12.88 -10.82 3.05
CA GLY A 416 -13.98 -11.76 3.27
C GLY A 416 -13.64 -13.19 2.83
N ILE A 417 -13.00 -13.37 1.68
CA ILE A 417 -12.55 -14.70 1.21
C ILE A 417 -11.49 -15.28 2.17
N PHE A 418 -10.58 -14.45 2.69
CA PHE A 418 -9.56 -14.90 3.63
C PHE A 418 -10.17 -15.30 4.98
N ALA A 419 -11.26 -14.64 5.40
CA ALA A 419 -12.04 -15.05 6.58
C ALA A 419 -12.68 -16.45 6.41
N LEU A 420 -13.15 -16.81 5.20
CA LEU A 420 -13.62 -18.18 4.92
C LEU A 420 -12.51 -19.22 5.07
N ALA A 421 -11.29 -18.92 4.61
CA ALA A 421 -10.14 -19.81 4.77
C ALA A 421 -9.72 -19.94 6.26
N LEU A 422 -9.73 -18.85 7.03
CA LEU A 422 -9.41 -18.86 8.46
C LEU A 422 -10.45 -19.59 9.33
N GLN A 423 -11.73 -19.68 8.93
CA GLN A 423 -12.70 -20.55 9.63
C GLN A 423 -12.25 -22.02 9.58
N VAL A 424 -11.68 -22.46 8.46
CA VAL A 424 -11.26 -23.85 8.24
C VAL A 424 -9.86 -24.12 8.82
N ARG A 425 -8.97 -23.13 8.72
CA ARG A 425 -7.59 -23.19 9.21
C ARG A 425 -7.23 -21.91 9.98
N PRO A 426 -7.65 -21.78 11.25
CA PRO A 426 -7.31 -20.62 12.07
C PRO A 426 -5.80 -20.52 12.36
N ASP A 427 -5.06 -21.61 12.09
CA ASP A 427 -3.63 -21.79 12.29
C ASP A 427 -2.74 -21.39 11.08
N LEU A 428 -3.30 -20.87 9.98
CA LEU A 428 -2.48 -20.32 8.88
C LEU A 428 -1.71 -19.08 9.34
N THR A 429 -0.41 -18.99 9.07
CA THR A 429 0.33 -17.74 9.28
C THR A 429 -0.04 -16.68 8.24
N TRP A 430 0.36 -15.43 8.47
CA TRP A 430 0.20 -14.35 7.49
C TRP A 430 0.86 -14.70 6.14
N ARG A 431 2.04 -15.35 6.15
CA ARG A 431 2.73 -15.87 4.96
C ARG A 431 1.98 -17.03 4.30
N ASP A 432 1.44 -17.97 5.07
CA ASP A 432 0.63 -19.08 4.52
C ASP A 432 -0.58 -18.57 3.73
N MET A 433 -1.22 -17.48 4.18
CA MET A 433 -2.30 -16.84 3.43
C MET A 433 -1.80 -16.30 2.08
N GLN A 434 -0.65 -15.62 2.04
CA GLN A 434 -0.08 -15.13 0.77
C GLN A 434 0.25 -16.28 -0.18
N TYR A 435 0.93 -17.33 0.31
CA TYR A 435 1.21 -18.55 -0.45
C TYR A 435 -0.05 -19.21 -1.00
N LEU A 436 -1.09 -19.37 -0.18
CA LEU A 436 -2.35 -20.00 -0.60
C LEU A 436 -3.05 -19.17 -1.68
N VAL A 437 -3.22 -17.86 -1.45
CA VAL A 437 -3.87 -16.92 -2.36
C VAL A 437 -3.16 -16.87 -3.72
N MET A 438 -1.82 -16.82 -3.74
CA MET A 438 -1.01 -16.95 -4.95
C MET A 438 -1.19 -18.33 -5.62
N ASN A 439 -1.20 -19.41 -4.85
CA ASN A 439 -1.30 -20.76 -5.39
C ASN A 439 -2.70 -21.12 -5.93
N THR A 440 -3.75 -20.42 -5.51
CA THR A 440 -5.12 -20.67 -5.98
C THR A 440 -5.67 -19.57 -6.88
N ALA A 441 -4.89 -18.51 -7.15
CA ALA A 441 -5.22 -17.48 -8.12
C ALA A 441 -5.44 -18.07 -9.52
N VAL A 442 -6.43 -17.54 -10.23
CA VAL A 442 -6.85 -17.98 -11.57
C VAL A 442 -6.52 -16.90 -12.61
N PRO A 443 -5.56 -17.12 -13.52
CA PRO A 443 -5.26 -16.19 -14.60
C PRO A 443 -6.47 -15.92 -15.51
N ILE A 444 -6.55 -14.70 -16.03
CA ILE A 444 -7.68 -14.16 -16.80
C ILE A 444 -7.19 -13.31 -17.96
N ASN A 445 -7.98 -13.17 -19.03
CA ASN A 445 -7.58 -12.46 -20.25
C ASN A 445 -6.20 -12.93 -20.77
N THR A 446 -5.95 -14.24 -20.72
CA THR A 446 -4.65 -14.86 -21.07
C THR A 446 -4.37 -14.86 -22.57
N ASP A 447 -5.29 -14.32 -23.36
CA ASP A 447 -5.20 -14.05 -24.80
C ASP A 447 -4.55 -12.69 -25.12
N ILE A 448 -4.31 -11.82 -24.12
CA ILE A 448 -3.58 -10.57 -24.30
C ILE A 448 -2.07 -10.87 -24.44
N GLU A 449 -1.54 -10.66 -25.64
CA GLU A 449 -0.12 -10.86 -25.96
C GLU A 449 0.80 -9.94 -25.12
N GLY A 450 1.82 -10.54 -24.48
CA GLY A 450 2.81 -9.82 -23.67
C GLY A 450 2.39 -9.48 -22.24
N GLU A 451 1.11 -9.60 -21.87
CA GLU A 451 0.61 -9.23 -20.53
C GLU A 451 1.02 -10.23 -19.44
N TRP A 452 1.17 -11.51 -19.80
CA TRP A 452 1.46 -12.60 -18.86
C TRP A 452 2.85 -13.22 -19.09
N GLN A 453 3.71 -13.13 -18.07
CA GLN A 453 4.96 -13.89 -17.99
C GLN A 453 4.79 -15.17 -17.16
N LYS A 454 5.71 -16.12 -17.32
CA LYS A 454 5.75 -17.36 -16.54
C LYS A 454 6.82 -17.26 -15.46
N THR A 455 6.42 -17.43 -14.21
CA THR A 455 7.29 -17.46 -13.02
C THR A 455 8.00 -18.81 -12.85
N PHE A 456 9.01 -18.85 -11.98
CA PHE A 456 9.83 -20.03 -11.68
C PHE A 456 9.00 -21.24 -11.22
N ILE A 457 8.05 -21.01 -10.29
CA ILE A 457 7.08 -22.02 -9.81
C ILE A 457 6.04 -22.43 -10.88
N GLY A 458 6.17 -21.95 -12.11
CA GLY A 458 5.33 -22.32 -13.24
C GLY A 458 3.97 -21.63 -13.30
N LYS A 459 3.69 -20.70 -12.37
CA LYS A 459 2.51 -19.84 -12.37
C LYS A 459 2.65 -18.71 -13.40
N GLN A 460 1.53 -18.23 -13.93
CA GLN A 460 1.50 -17.01 -14.73
C GLN A 460 1.43 -15.78 -13.80
N TYR A 461 2.14 -14.71 -14.15
CA TYR A 461 2.04 -13.41 -13.49
C TYR A 461 1.89 -12.30 -14.53
N SER A 462 1.06 -11.30 -14.23
CA SER A 462 0.88 -10.06 -14.98
C SER A 462 1.05 -8.90 -14.00
N HIS A 463 1.68 -7.79 -14.40
CA HIS A 463 1.74 -6.62 -13.51
C HIS A 463 0.35 -5.96 -13.33
N THR A 464 -0.56 -6.19 -14.29
CA THR A 464 -1.93 -5.64 -14.37
C THR A 464 -2.96 -6.54 -13.65
N PHE A 465 -2.79 -7.86 -13.69
CA PHE A 465 -3.71 -8.85 -13.09
C PHE A 465 -3.10 -9.69 -11.96
N ALA A 466 -1.86 -9.37 -11.56
CA ALA A 466 -1.05 -10.10 -10.60
C ALA A 466 -0.95 -11.62 -10.95
N TYR A 467 -1.08 -12.52 -9.97
CA TYR A 467 -1.18 -13.97 -10.24
C TYR A 467 -2.55 -14.41 -10.80
N GLY A 468 -3.53 -13.50 -10.92
CA GLY A 468 -4.89 -13.77 -11.38
C GLY A 468 -5.97 -13.36 -10.37
N LYS A 469 -7.22 -13.73 -10.68
CA LYS A 469 -8.34 -13.48 -9.78
C LYS A 469 -8.30 -14.40 -8.55
N VAL A 470 -8.82 -13.92 -7.43
CA VAL A 470 -9.12 -14.80 -6.27
C VAL A 470 -10.30 -15.73 -6.61
N ASP A 471 -10.19 -16.99 -6.22
CA ASP A 471 -11.26 -17.99 -6.27
C ASP A 471 -11.46 -18.59 -4.87
N SER A 472 -12.65 -18.41 -4.30
CA SER A 472 -12.93 -18.75 -2.90
C SER A 472 -12.91 -20.25 -2.65
N TYR A 473 -13.48 -21.03 -3.57
CA TYR A 473 -13.51 -22.48 -3.48
C TYR A 473 -12.11 -23.07 -3.58
N ALA A 474 -11.33 -22.64 -4.58
CA ALA A 474 -9.96 -23.10 -4.74
C ALA A 474 -9.09 -22.78 -3.50
N LEU A 475 -9.21 -21.57 -2.94
CA LEU A 475 -8.49 -21.17 -1.71
C LEU A 475 -8.86 -22.08 -0.53
N VAL A 476 -10.15 -22.29 -0.29
CA VAL A 476 -10.65 -23.04 0.86
C VAL A 476 -10.33 -24.54 0.75
N GLU A 477 -10.44 -25.14 -0.43
CA GLU A 477 -10.03 -26.55 -0.63
C GLU A 477 -8.51 -26.73 -0.48
N ALA A 478 -7.70 -25.78 -0.96
CA ALA A 478 -6.25 -25.82 -0.75
C ALA A 478 -5.89 -25.69 0.75
N ALA A 479 -6.52 -24.75 1.48
CA ALA A 479 -6.28 -24.52 2.90
C ALA A 479 -6.47 -25.80 3.74
N LYS A 480 -7.51 -26.59 3.47
CA LYS A 480 -7.78 -27.89 4.16
C LYS A 480 -6.60 -28.87 4.12
N THR A 481 -5.72 -28.77 3.13
CA THR A 481 -4.57 -29.67 2.94
C THR A 481 -3.22 -28.97 3.03
N TRP A 482 -3.21 -27.67 3.32
CA TRP A 482 -2.00 -26.86 3.38
C TRP A 482 -1.07 -27.28 4.52
N VAL A 483 0.21 -27.46 4.22
CA VAL A 483 1.27 -27.62 5.22
C VAL A 483 1.92 -26.26 5.41
N ASN A 484 1.86 -25.71 6.62
CA ASN A 484 2.38 -24.38 6.89
C ASN A 484 3.87 -24.28 6.58
N VAL A 485 4.29 -23.15 6.01
CA VAL A 485 5.69 -22.89 5.66
C VAL A 485 6.56 -22.73 6.91
N LYS A 486 7.86 -23.01 6.78
CA LYS A 486 8.83 -22.73 7.84
C LYS A 486 8.89 -21.22 8.12
N PRO A 487 9.39 -20.77 9.30
CA PRO A 487 9.54 -19.36 9.62
C PRO A 487 10.35 -18.59 8.56
N GLN A 488 10.19 -17.27 8.53
CA GLN A 488 10.83 -16.43 7.52
C GLN A 488 12.35 -16.35 7.74
N ALA A 489 13.10 -16.27 6.64
CA ALA A 489 14.49 -15.85 6.57
C ALA A 489 14.60 -14.65 5.61
N TRP A 490 15.70 -13.92 5.70
CA TRP A 490 16.01 -12.81 4.81
C TRP A 490 17.50 -12.76 4.51
N PHE A 491 17.85 -12.40 3.27
CA PHE A 491 19.20 -12.10 2.85
C PHE A 491 19.28 -10.64 2.41
N TYR A 492 20.23 -9.90 2.96
CA TYR A 492 20.49 -8.51 2.62
C TYR A 492 21.84 -8.44 1.90
N SER A 493 21.87 -7.96 0.65
CA SER A 493 23.12 -7.74 -0.07
C SER A 493 23.97 -6.67 0.63
N PRO A 494 25.28 -6.57 0.37
CA PRO A 494 25.94 -5.28 0.52
C PRO A 494 25.16 -4.20 -0.24
N TRP A 495 25.21 -2.95 0.22
CA TRP A 495 24.90 -1.82 -0.65
C TRP A 495 25.77 -1.91 -1.94
N VAL A 496 25.30 -1.33 -3.03
CA VAL A 496 26.00 -1.32 -4.33
C VAL A 496 26.11 0.11 -4.80
N HIS A 497 27.29 0.72 -4.62
CA HIS A 497 27.54 2.09 -5.05
C HIS A 497 27.89 2.12 -6.53
N VAL A 498 27.23 3.02 -7.27
CA VAL A 498 27.30 3.13 -8.72
C VAL A 498 27.78 4.52 -9.13
N HIS A 499 27.12 5.57 -8.64
CA HIS A 499 27.36 6.98 -8.98
C HIS A 499 27.51 7.25 -10.49
N GLN A 500 26.64 6.66 -11.33
CA GLN A 500 26.67 6.85 -12.79
C GLN A 500 25.42 7.56 -13.31
N PRO A 501 25.55 8.41 -14.35
CA PRO A 501 24.42 9.07 -14.98
C PRO A 501 23.49 8.06 -15.63
N ILE A 502 22.19 8.28 -15.49
CA ILE A 502 21.14 7.45 -16.09
C ILE A 502 21.01 7.85 -17.58
N PRO A 503 21.15 6.91 -18.54
CA PRO A 503 20.91 7.19 -19.95
C PRO A 503 19.44 7.49 -20.26
N GLN A 504 19.21 8.33 -21.27
CA GLN A 504 17.89 8.67 -21.79
C GLN A 504 17.47 7.78 -22.99
N GLY A 505 16.16 7.51 -23.10
CA GLY A 505 15.52 6.88 -24.25
C GLY A 505 15.58 5.35 -24.21
N ASP A 506 15.91 4.72 -25.35
CA ASP A 506 15.96 3.25 -25.51
C ASP A 506 17.18 2.59 -24.82
N VAL A 507 17.93 3.32 -24.00
CA VAL A 507 19.15 2.87 -23.32
C VAL A 507 18.95 2.91 -21.81
N GLY A 508 19.31 1.84 -21.10
CA GLY A 508 19.33 1.79 -19.64
C GLY A 508 20.73 1.56 -19.07
N LEU A 509 20.92 1.98 -17.83
CA LEU A 509 22.07 1.67 -16.98
C LEU A 509 21.83 0.32 -16.30
N ALA A 510 22.55 -0.73 -16.71
CA ALA A 510 22.45 -2.07 -16.17
C ALA A 510 23.59 -2.36 -15.17
N VAL A 511 23.25 -2.87 -13.98
CA VAL A 511 24.19 -3.30 -12.94
C VAL A 511 23.91 -4.77 -12.62
N GLU A 512 24.94 -5.62 -12.67
CA GLU A 512 24.84 -7.03 -12.27
C GLU A 512 25.42 -7.23 -10.86
N LEU A 513 24.65 -7.87 -9.98
CA LEU A 513 25.03 -8.30 -8.63
C LEU A 513 24.97 -9.84 -8.59
N GLU A 514 26.00 -10.48 -8.08
CA GLU A 514 26.09 -11.95 -7.97
C GLU A 514 25.89 -12.38 -6.51
N ILE A 515 24.95 -13.30 -6.27
CA ILE A 515 24.65 -13.92 -4.97
C ILE A 515 25.04 -15.40 -5.06
N THR A 516 25.86 -15.88 -4.13
CA THR A 516 26.29 -17.29 -4.09
C THR A 516 25.43 -18.13 -3.15
N GLU A 517 25.52 -19.45 -3.30
CA GLU A 517 24.86 -20.43 -2.42
C GLU A 517 25.32 -20.26 -0.96
N ASP A 518 26.64 -20.11 -0.73
CA ASP A 518 27.24 -19.87 0.61
C ASP A 518 26.61 -18.66 1.33
N MET A 519 26.30 -17.58 0.60
CA MET A 519 25.74 -16.34 1.16
C MET A 519 24.30 -16.51 1.66
N LEU A 520 23.54 -17.45 1.09
CA LEU A 520 22.17 -17.77 1.50
C LEU A 520 22.14 -18.84 2.60
N ASP A 521 23.06 -19.81 2.53
CA ASP A 521 23.27 -20.84 3.56
C ASP A 521 23.69 -20.21 4.91
N GLU A 522 24.57 -19.19 4.90
CA GLU A 522 25.01 -18.48 6.11
C GLU A 522 23.83 -17.81 6.85
N VAL A 523 22.88 -17.24 6.11
CA VAL A 523 21.65 -16.62 6.67
C VAL A 523 20.45 -17.58 6.74
N ASN A 524 20.67 -18.88 6.52
CA ASN A 524 19.66 -19.94 6.64
C ASN A 524 18.44 -19.74 5.71
N PHE A 525 18.65 -19.26 4.49
CA PHE A 525 17.64 -18.89 3.50
C PHE A 525 17.47 -19.95 2.40
N GLU A 526 16.25 -20.46 2.17
CA GLU A 526 15.98 -21.57 1.24
C GLU A 526 15.43 -21.11 -0.12
N ARG A 527 14.44 -20.22 -0.12
CA ARG A 527 13.73 -19.79 -1.34
C ARG A 527 12.95 -18.49 -1.11
N ILE A 528 12.82 -17.71 -2.18
CA ILE A 528 12.20 -16.38 -2.19
C ILE A 528 10.68 -16.45 -2.01
N GLU A 529 10.15 -15.44 -1.33
CA GLU A 529 8.75 -15.02 -1.29
C GLU A 529 8.65 -13.63 -1.92
N HIS A 530 9.31 -12.64 -1.29
CA HIS A 530 9.36 -11.25 -1.75
C HIS A 530 10.79 -10.85 -2.09
N VAL A 531 10.93 -9.91 -3.02
CA VAL A 531 12.18 -9.20 -3.29
C VAL A 531 11.92 -7.71 -3.12
N THR A 532 12.75 -7.02 -2.35
CA THR A 532 12.69 -5.56 -2.23
C THR A 532 14.02 -4.92 -2.57
N VAL A 533 13.99 -3.76 -3.23
CA VAL A 533 15.18 -2.99 -3.58
C VAL A 533 15.06 -1.58 -3.01
N THR A 534 15.89 -1.26 -2.03
CA THR A 534 16.07 0.12 -1.53
C THR A 534 17.02 0.84 -2.49
N MET A 535 16.70 2.07 -2.91
CA MET A 535 17.41 2.78 -3.98
C MET A 535 17.56 4.27 -3.72
N ASN A 536 18.78 4.79 -3.92
CA ASN A 536 19.07 6.22 -3.96
C ASN A 536 19.38 6.67 -5.39
N VAL A 537 18.54 7.58 -5.89
CA VAL A 537 18.58 8.09 -7.26
C VAL A 537 18.39 9.60 -7.25
N GLU A 538 19.40 10.34 -7.68
CA GLU A 538 19.24 11.76 -7.97
C GLU A 538 18.49 11.91 -9.30
N HIS A 539 17.42 12.70 -9.38
CA HIS A 539 16.84 13.12 -10.66
C HIS A 539 16.23 14.51 -10.61
N THR A 540 16.25 15.20 -11.74
CA THR A 540 15.63 16.54 -11.88
C THR A 540 14.15 16.50 -12.30
N ARG A 541 13.63 15.31 -12.61
CA ARG A 541 12.19 15.02 -12.79
C ARG A 541 11.91 13.53 -12.53
N ARG A 542 11.27 13.18 -11.41
CA ARG A 542 11.10 11.78 -10.97
C ARG A 542 10.30 10.91 -11.96
N GLY A 543 9.28 11.48 -12.60
CA GLY A 543 8.32 10.74 -13.42
C GLY A 543 8.87 10.10 -14.71
N ASP A 544 10.07 10.49 -15.14
CA ASP A 544 10.68 9.95 -16.37
C ASP A 544 11.50 8.67 -16.14
N ILE A 545 11.86 8.41 -14.87
CA ILE A 545 12.61 7.23 -14.43
C ILE A 545 11.72 5.98 -14.48
N SER A 546 12.29 4.86 -14.90
CA SER A 546 11.74 3.54 -14.61
C SER A 546 12.85 2.53 -14.28
N VAL A 547 12.48 1.50 -13.52
CA VAL A 547 13.40 0.49 -12.99
C VAL A 547 12.87 -0.91 -13.26
N ASP A 548 13.68 -1.72 -13.94
CA ASP A 548 13.44 -3.14 -14.17
C ASP A 548 14.44 -3.97 -13.35
N LEU A 549 13.97 -4.96 -12.61
CA LEU A 549 14.82 -5.97 -11.96
C LEU A 549 14.68 -7.30 -12.71
N PHE A 550 15.81 -7.91 -13.05
CA PHE A 550 15.91 -9.25 -13.64
C PHE A 550 16.52 -10.20 -12.63
N SER A 551 15.90 -11.37 -12.44
CA SER A 551 16.46 -12.45 -11.62
C SER A 551 17.46 -13.32 -12.40
N PRO A 552 18.18 -14.25 -11.72
CA PRO A 552 19.08 -15.20 -12.38
C PRO A 552 18.40 -16.08 -13.43
N GLU A 553 17.10 -16.38 -13.25
CA GLU A 553 16.26 -17.15 -14.18
C GLU A 553 15.73 -16.28 -15.35
N GLY A 554 16.04 -14.99 -15.38
CA GLY A 554 15.62 -14.04 -16.42
C GLY A 554 14.19 -13.50 -16.29
N ILE A 555 13.51 -13.78 -15.16
CA ILE A 555 12.18 -13.26 -14.83
C ILE A 555 12.27 -11.76 -14.53
N VAL A 556 11.26 -10.97 -14.92
CA VAL A 556 11.34 -9.50 -14.91
C VAL A 556 10.30 -8.87 -13.99
N SER A 557 10.75 -8.00 -13.08
CA SER A 557 9.90 -7.15 -12.26
C SER A 557 10.02 -5.68 -12.69
N HIS A 558 8.91 -5.07 -13.10
CA HIS A 558 8.84 -3.63 -13.35
C HIS A 558 8.63 -2.92 -12.01
N LEU A 559 9.73 -2.70 -11.29
CA LEU A 559 9.74 -2.10 -9.95
C LEU A 559 9.15 -0.69 -9.96
N SER A 560 9.58 0.15 -10.89
CA SER A 560 8.98 1.47 -11.11
C SER A 560 8.65 1.71 -12.57
N ALA A 561 7.48 2.29 -12.82
CA ALA A 561 7.04 2.72 -14.13
C ALA A 561 7.07 4.25 -14.25
N THR A 562 7.11 4.73 -15.49
CA THR A 562 7.05 6.15 -15.83
C THR A 562 5.74 6.77 -15.36
N ARG A 563 5.80 7.87 -14.62
CA ARG A 563 4.64 8.62 -14.13
C ARG A 563 4.69 10.05 -14.64
N LYS A 564 4.15 10.28 -15.82
CA LYS A 564 4.16 11.57 -16.55
C LYS A 564 3.73 12.79 -15.73
N MET A 565 2.81 12.61 -14.79
CA MET A 565 2.33 13.69 -13.92
C MET A 565 3.31 14.03 -12.78
N ASP A 566 4.25 13.14 -12.46
CA ASP A 566 5.28 13.35 -11.43
C ASP A 566 6.37 14.29 -11.96
N ASN A 567 6.35 15.51 -11.45
CA ASN A 567 7.29 16.58 -11.80
C ASN A 567 8.17 16.95 -10.59
N ALA A 568 8.34 16.04 -9.62
CA ALA A 568 9.23 16.24 -8.48
C ALA A 568 10.68 16.40 -8.94
N ARG A 569 11.38 17.41 -8.39
CA ARG A 569 12.81 17.69 -8.65
C ARG A 569 13.71 16.93 -7.67
N ALA A 570 13.42 15.65 -7.51
CA ALA A 570 14.16 14.64 -6.78
C ALA A 570 13.97 13.31 -7.53
N GLY A 571 14.73 12.28 -7.19
CA GLY A 571 14.45 10.91 -7.64
C GLY A 571 13.94 10.06 -6.48
N TYR A 572 14.73 9.07 -6.10
CA TYR A 572 14.44 8.13 -5.01
C TYR A 572 15.40 8.40 -3.85
N ASP A 573 14.87 8.39 -2.63
CA ASP A 573 15.48 8.85 -1.38
C ASP A 573 15.12 7.81 -0.32
N ASP A 574 16.04 6.86 -0.09
CA ASP A 574 15.86 5.55 0.56
C ASP A 574 14.56 4.80 0.19
N TRP A 575 14.07 5.00 -1.04
CA TRP A 575 12.82 4.40 -1.45
C TRP A 575 12.98 2.91 -1.70
N THR A 576 12.11 2.10 -1.10
CA THR A 576 12.12 0.65 -1.22
C THR A 576 10.97 0.18 -2.11
N PHE A 577 11.29 -0.31 -3.30
CA PHE A 577 10.34 -1.00 -4.19
C PHE A 577 10.20 -2.47 -3.82
N MET A 578 9.07 -3.11 -4.14
CA MET A 578 8.80 -4.52 -3.86
C MET A 578 8.34 -5.32 -5.10
N SER A 579 8.65 -6.61 -5.10
CA SER A 579 8.18 -7.59 -6.08
C SER A 579 7.79 -8.92 -5.42
N VAL A 580 6.64 -9.45 -5.83
CA VAL A 580 6.22 -10.84 -5.60
C VAL A 580 6.47 -11.77 -6.80
N VAL A 581 6.93 -11.24 -7.94
CA VAL A 581 7.05 -12.00 -9.21
C VAL A 581 8.03 -13.18 -9.09
N HIS A 582 9.03 -13.03 -8.22
CA HIS A 582 10.14 -13.97 -8.01
C HIS A 582 9.82 -15.11 -7.02
N TRP A 583 8.54 -15.28 -6.65
CA TRP A 583 8.14 -16.25 -5.63
C TRP A 583 8.59 -17.67 -5.97
N GLY A 584 9.31 -18.29 -5.02
CA GLY A 584 9.86 -19.64 -5.09
C GLY A 584 11.20 -19.78 -5.79
N GLU A 585 11.79 -18.72 -6.35
CA GLU A 585 13.17 -18.74 -6.86
C GLU A 585 14.19 -19.00 -5.74
N PHE A 586 15.30 -19.69 -6.03
CA PHE A 586 16.36 -19.93 -5.05
C PHE A 586 17.24 -18.71 -4.77
N GLY A 587 17.22 -17.68 -5.63
CA GLY A 587 17.97 -16.44 -5.47
C GLY A 587 19.47 -16.49 -5.81
N VAL A 588 20.08 -17.67 -5.86
CA VAL A 588 21.48 -17.87 -6.28
C VAL A 588 21.69 -17.48 -7.74
N GLY A 589 22.78 -16.77 -8.02
CA GLY A 589 23.22 -16.36 -9.36
C GLY A 589 23.21 -14.85 -9.55
N LYS A 590 23.07 -14.41 -10.82
CA LYS A 590 23.17 -13.00 -11.21
C LYS A 590 21.83 -12.29 -11.24
N TRP A 591 21.63 -11.39 -10.28
CA TRP A 591 20.59 -10.38 -10.33
C TRP A 591 21.06 -9.21 -11.18
N LYS A 592 20.19 -8.63 -12.00
CA LYS A 592 20.52 -7.48 -12.84
C LYS A 592 19.46 -6.40 -12.70
N LEU A 593 19.85 -5.28 -12.09
CA LEU A 593 19.04 -4.07 -12.02
C LEU A 593 19.26 -3.24 -13.29
N VAL A 594 18.20 -2.67 -13.88
CA VAL A 594 18.32 -1.73 -14.99
C VAL A 594 17.49 -0.47 -14.72
N VAL A 595 18.17 0.68 -14.69
CA VAL A 595 17.57 2.01 -14.47
C VAL A 595 17.64 2.81 -15.76
N LYS A 596 16.54 3.44 -16.17
CA LYS A 596 16.45 4.20 -17.44
C LYS A 596 15.63 5.48 -17.26
N ASP A 597 16.09 6.58 -17.85
CA ASP A 597 15.25 7.74 -18.12
C ASP A 597 14.59 7.47 -19.48
N THR A 598 13.28 7.41 -19.51
CA THR A 598 12.54 7.04 -20.72
C THR A 598 12.28 8.21 -21.67
N ILE A 599 12.41 9.46 -21.20
CA ILE A 599 11.95 10.65 -21.93
C ILE A 599 13.14 11.54 -22.26
N VAL A 600 13.54 11.55 -23.54
CA VAL A 600 14.60 12.42 -24.05
C VAL A 600 14.18 13.90 -23.93
N ASN A 601 14.60 14.56 -22.84
CA ASN A 601 14.24 15.93 -22.49
C ASN A 601 15.41 16.65 -21.76
N GLU A 602 15.19 17.82 -21.15
CA GLU A 602 16.22 18.58 -20.42
C GLU A 602 16.54 18.07 -18.99
N HIS A 603 15.81 17.08 -18.51
CA HIS A 603 16.03 16.44 -17.22
C HIS A 603 17.05 15.32 -17.31
N GLN A 604 17.74 15.10 -16.20
CA GLN A 604 18.82 14.14 -16.04
C GLN A 604 19.02 13.84 -14.55
N GLY A 605 19.81 12.80 -14.28
CA GLY A 605 20.25 12.44 -12.94
C GLY A 605 21.11 11.17 -12.91
N ASN A 606 21.37 10.67 -11.71
CA ASN A 606 22.35 9.62 -11.42
C ASN A 606 21.71 8.50 -10.59
N LEU A 607 22.11 7.26 -10.83
CA LEU A 607 21.96 6.19 -9.84
C LEU A 607 23.12 6.32 -8.85
N THR A 608 22.82 6.66 -7.60
CA THR A 608 23.81 6.76 -6.52
C THR A 608 24.20 5.35 -6.09
N ASP A 609 23.22 4.61 -5.56
CA ASP A 609 23.38 3.27 -5.02
C ASP A 609 22.03 2.51 -4.95
N PHE A 610 22.12 1.22 -4.62
CA PHE A 610 20.96 0.41 -4.26
C PHE A 610 21.35 -0.75 -3.32
N HIS A 611 20.34 -1.37 -2.72
CA HIS A 611 20.48 -2.46 -1.76
C HIS A 611 19.37 -3.49 -1.96
N LEU A 612 19.75 -4.72 -2.32
CA LEU A 612 18.84 -5.82 -2.65
C LEU A 612 18.58 -6.66 -1.39
N LYS A 613 17.31 -6.74 -0.98
CA LYS A 613 16.85 -7.46 0.19
C LYS A 613 15.91 -8.59 -0.28
N LEU A 614 16.32 -9.84 -0.13
CA LEU A 614 15.52 -11.04 -0.42
C LEU A 614 14.81 -11.49 0.86
N TRP A 615 13.53 -11.85 0.74
CA TRP A 615 12.69 -12.34 1.85
C TRP A 615 12.12 -13.70 1.46
N GLY A 616 12.03 -14.65 2.39
CA GLY A 616 11.76 -16.03 1.99
C GLY A 616 11.61 -17.02 3.13
N GLU A 617 11.56 -18.29 2.76
CA GLU A 617 11.46 -19.40 3.70
C GLU A 617 12.85 -19.80 4.26
N SER A 618 12.92 -20.13 5.54
CA SER A 618 14.16 -20.59 6.18
C SER A 618 14.49 -22.06 5.88
N ILE A 619 15.78 -22.41 5.77
CA ILE A 619 16.23 -23.81 5.57
C ILE A 619 15.87 -24.65 6.80
N ASP A 620 16.41 -24.29 7.98
CA ASP A 620 16.06 -24.89 9.27
C ASP A 620 15.23 -23.92 10.12
N ALA A 621 13.97 -24.28 10.35
CA ALA A 621 13.03 -23.55 11.19
C ALA A 621 13.51 -23.33 12.63
N LYS A 622 14.44 -24.15 13.14
CA LYS A 622 14.99 -24.03 14.50
C LYS A 622 16.09 -22.99 14.63
N LYS A 623 16.67 -22.54 13.51
CA LYS A 623 17.69 -21.48 13.46
C LYS A 623 17.08 -20.11 13.15
N ALA A 624 15.88 -20.07 12.60
CA ALA A 624 15.18 -18.83 12.25
C ALA A 624 14.97 -17.95 13.48
N THR A 625 15.08 -16.64 13.30
CA THR A 625 14.92 -15.63 14.35
C THR A 625 13.82 -14.64 13.96
N LEU A 626 13.28 -13.90 14.92
CA LEU A 626 12.34 -12.82 14.62
C LEU A 626 13.11 -11.62 14.04
N LEU A 627 12.59 -11.05 12.96
CA LEU A 627 13.14 -9.84 12.34
C LEU A 627 13.25 -8.71 13.39
N PRO A 628 14.41 -8.05 13.54
CA PRO A 628 14.54 -6.94 14.49
C PRO A 628 13.60 -5.79 14.14
N MET A 629 13.19 -5.03 15.17
CA MET A 629 12.41 -3.81 14.99
C MET A 629 13.20 -2.78 14.17
N PRO A 630 12.64 -2.23 13.08
CA PRO A 630 13.36 -1.30 12.22
C PRO A 630 13.70 0.00 12.97
N LYS A 631 14.82 0.62 12.60
CA LYS A 631 15.33 1.88 13.17
C LYS A 631 15.10 3.04 12.20
N ASP A 632 15.25 4.23 12.73
CA ASP A 632 15.40 5.49 11.99
C ASP A 632 16.77 5.60 11.31
N THR A 633 17.70 4.68 11.58
CA THR A 633 19.09 4.67 11.10
C THR A 633 19.49 3.31 10.48
N ASP A 634 18.53 2.56 9.93
CA ASP A 634 18.82 1.22 9.35
C ASP A 634 19.39 1.29 7.92
N ASP A 635 19.20 2.40 7.23
CA ASP A 635 19.74 2.66 5.89
C ASP A 635 20.79 3.82 5.91
N ASP A 636 21.09 4.39 7.10
CA ASP A 636 22.07 5.48 7.37
C ASP A 636 23.54 5.12 7.00
N ASP A 637 23.85 3.85 6.70
CA ASP A 637 25.22 3.33 6.63
C ASP A 637 25.82 3.23 5.22
N HIS A 638 25.05 3.61 4.18
CA HIS A 638 25.48 3.60 2.78
C HIS A 638 26.77 4.40 2.57
N ASP A 639 26.78 5.67 3.02
CA ASP A 639 27.90 6.62 2.93
C ASP A 639 29.16 6.21 3.72
N ILE A 640 29.02 5.36 4.75
CA ILE A 640 30.04 5.14 5.78
C ILE A 640 30.85 3.85 5.54
N THR A 641 30.26 2.89 4.82
CA THR A 641 30.80 1.53 4.72
C THR A 641 31.73 1.36 3.50
N LYS A 642 32.76 0.53 3.61
CA LYS A 642 33.61 0.14 2.46
C LYS A 642 32.84 -0.81 1.54
N THR A 643 32.04 -0.22 0.69
CA THR A 643 30.97 -0.88 -0.05
C THR A 643 31.39 -1.34 -1.45
N THR A 644 30.70 -2.36 -1.99
CA THR A 644 31.00 -2.96 -3.30
C THR A 644 30.66 -2.01 -4.45
N THR A 645 31.67 -1.36 -5.04
CA THR A 645 31.52 -0.65 -6.32
C THR A 645 31.47 -1.66 -7.47
N LEU A 646 30.31 -1.82 -8.11
CA LEU A 646 30.13 -2.70 -9.26
C LEU A 646 30.16 -1.91 -10.58
N GLN A 647 30.72 -2.49 -11.64
CA GLN A 647 30.77 -1.84 -12.95
C GLN A 647 29.40 -1.92 -13.62
N ALA A 648 28.69 -0.79 -13.65
CA ALA A 648 27.52 -0.63 -14.50
C ALA A 648 27.90 -0.61 -16.00
N SER A 649 26.94 -0.97 -16.85
CA SER A 649 27.08 -1.01 -18.30
C SER A 649 25.82 -0.49 -19.00
N THR A 650 25.95 0.10 -20.18
CA THR A 650 24.79 0.58 -20.95
C THR A 650 24.17 -0.57 -21.75
N THR A 651 22.87 -0.81 -21.59
CA THR A 651 22.12 -1.80 -22.37
C THR A 651 21.06 -1.13 -23.24
N THR A 652 20.94 -1.57 -24.50
CA THR A 652 19.92 -1.09 -25.44
C THR A 652 18.72 -2.02 -25.43
N PHE A 653 17.52 -1.49 -25.18
CA PHE A 653 16.29 -2.25 -25.31
C PHE A 653 15.78 -2.23 -26.75
N SER A 654 15.28 -3.36 -27.24
CA SER A 654 14.42 -3.38 -28.43
C SER A 654 13.01 -2.97 -28.02
N SER A 655 12.44 -1.97 -28.68
CA SER A 655 11.12 -1.42 -28.35
C SER A 655 9.97 -2.36 -28.72
N SER A 656 9.62 -3.25 -27.79
CA SER A 656 8.39 -4.05 -27.83
C SER A 656 7.25 -3.39 -27.04
N THR A 657 6.03 -3.51 -27.56
CA THR A 657 4.76 -3.17 -26.89
C THR A 657 4.60 -1.74 -26.36
N THR A 658 4.57 -0.76 -27.27
CA THR A 658 3.65 0.37 -27.10
C THR A 658 2.21 -0.15 -27.16
N PRO A 659 1.32 0.15 -26.20
CA PRO A 659 -0.09 -0.22 -26.28
C PRO A 659 -0.76 0.44 -27.50
N THR A 660 -1.05 -0.36 -28.53
CA THR A 660 -1.66 0.14 -29.77
C THR A 660 -3.17 0.31 -29.55
N GLN A 661 -3.71 1.50 -29.84
CA GLN A 661 -5.16 1.71 -29.79
C GLN A 661 -5.87 0.77 -30.79
N PRO A 662 -6.93 0.04 -30.38
CA PRO A 662 -7.63 -0.89 -31.26
C PRO A 662 -8.52 -0.17 -32.29
N SER A 663 -7.91 0.33 -33.37
CA SER A 663 -8.64 0.85 -34.53
C SER A 663 -9.22 -0.31 -35.35
N VAL A 664 -10.44 -0.73 -35.01
CA VAL A 664 -11.13 -1.85 -35.69
C VAL A 664 -11.43 -1.50 -37.16
N VAL A 665 -10.75 -2.17 -38.09
CA VAL A 665 -11.06 -2.14 -39.53
C VAL A 665 -11.38 -3.56 -40.00
N THR A 666 -12.68 -3.87 -40.10
CA THR A 666 -13.18 -5.22 -40.40
C THR A 666 -13.01 -5.58 -41.88
N SER A 667 -11.90 -6.22 -42.25
CA SER A 667 -11.74 -6.86 -43.56
C SER A 667 -12.33 -8.27 -43.56
N LYS A 668 -13.26 -8.55 -44.49
CA LYS A 668 -13.79 -9.91 -44.72
C LYS A 668 -12.71 -10.82 -45.35
N PRO A 669 -12.72 -12.14 -45.07
CA PRO A 669 -11.81 -13.08 -45.71
C PRO A 669 -12.11 -13.24 -47.20
N ALA A 670 -11.11 -13.66 -47.97
CA ALA A 670 -11.20 -13.96 -49.40
C ALA A 670 -10.66 -15.37 -49.69
N ASP A 671 -11.37 -16.11 -50.55
CA ASP A 671 -11.09 -17.51 -50.87
C ASP A 671 -10.17 -17.70 -52.08
N HIS A 672 -9.49 -18.85 -52.07
CA HIS A 672 -8.85 -19.54 -53.19
C HIS A 672 -7.60 -18.91 -53.86
N PRO A 673 -6.74 -19.72 -54.53
CA PRO A 673 -5.31 -19.47 -54.50
C PRO A 673 -4.56 -19.53 -55.86
N ASP A 674 -3.27 -19.18 -55.74
CA ASP A 674 -2.12 -19.77 -56.46
C ASP A 674 -1.70 -19.26 -57.86
N ARG A 675 -0.38 -19.34 -58.04
CA ARG A 675 0.46 -19.31 -59.24
C ARG A 675 0.86 -17.98 -59.95
N PRO A 676 2.08 -17.93 -60.53
CA PRO A 676 2.92 -16.73 -60.36
C PRO A 676 3.74 -16.24 -61.58
N VAL A 677 4.11 -14.95 -61.61
CA VAL A 677 5.28 -14.49 -62.41
C VAL A 677 6.01 -13.29 -61.80
N LYS A 678 7.35 -13.32 -61.90
CA LYS A 678 8.31 -12.20 -61.76
C LYS A 678 8.53 -11.55 -63.15
N PRO A 679 9.29 -10.44 -63.30
CA PRO A 679 9.58 -9.32 -62.39
C PRO A 679 9.44 -7.93 -63.09
N THR A 680 9.84 -6.84 -62.39
CA THR A 680 10.70 -5.71 -62.87
C THR A 680 10.16 -4.28 -62.63
N GLN A 681 11.12 -3.39 -62.36
CA GLN A 681 11.11 -1.95 -62.08
C GLN A 681 10.35 -1.07 -63.11
N GLY A 682 9.94 0.16 -62.74
CA GLY A 682 9.52 1.19 -63.70
C GLY A 682 8.82 2.43 -63.13
N THR A 683 9.59 3.43 -62.68
CA THR A 683 9.17 4.68 -62.03
C THR A 683 8.25 5.61 -62.85
N THR A 684 7.54 6.52 -62.14
CA THR A 684 7.01 7.86 -62.57
C THR A 684 5.66 7.99 -63.32
N THR A 685 4.64 8.41 -62.55
CA THR A 685 3.70 9.54 -62.79
C THR A 685 2.86 9.70 -64.08
N LEU A 686 1.54 9.76 -63.85
CA LEU A 686 0.55 10.71 -64.43
C LEU A 686 0.30 10.72 -65.95
N SER A 687 -0.87 10.20 -66.36
CA SER A 687 -1.81 10.90 -67.27
C SER A 687 -3.22 10.27 -67.33
N THR A 688 -4.23 11.13 -67.14
CA THR A 688 -5.45 11.35 -67.98
C THR A 688 -5.69 10.49 -69.23
N SER A 689 -6.92 10.23 -69.71
CA SER A 689 -8.28 10.80 -69.44
C SER A 689 -9.36 10.10 -70.28
N ALA A 690 -10.67 10.34 -70.04
CA ALA A 690 -11.68 10.62 -71.11
C ALA A 690 -13.12 10.91 -70.59
N SER A 691 -13.54 12.19 -70.59
CA SER A 691 -14.92 12.75 -70.79
C SER A 691 -14.96 14.20 -70.22
N SER A 692 -15.14 15.31 -70.96
CA SER A 692 -16.20 15.76 -71.88
C SER A 692 -17.47 16.29 -71.17
N SER A 693 -18.04 17.47 -71.49
CA SER A 693 -17.62 18.59 -72.36
C SER A 693 -18.59 19.80 -72.19
N THR A 694 -18.17 21.01 -72.57
CA THR A 694 -19.01 22.23 -72.78
C THR A 694 -19.73 22.15 -74.17
N PRO A 695 -20.53 23.14 -74.67
CA PRO A 695 -20.85 24.50 -74.16
C PRO A 695 -22.31 25.06 -74.33
N ALA A 696 -22.58 26.18 -73.63
CA ALA A 696 -23.33 27.40 -74.02
C ALA A 696 -24.76 27.45 -74.66
N SER A 697 -25.61 28.33 -74.07
CA SER A 697 -26.57 29.28 -74.71
C SER A 697 -27.90 28.76 -75.33
N PRO A 698 -28.91 29.64 -75.56
CA PRO A 698 -29.43 30.75 -74.73
C PRO A 698 -30.99 30.85 -74.74
N THR A 699 -31.57 31.89 -74.09
CA THR A 699 -32.72 32.77 -74.54
C THR A 699 -33.46 33.37 -73.33
N ALA A 700 -34.11 34.54 -73.47
CA ALA A 700 -34.80 35.27 -72.40
C ALA A 700 -36.10 35.98 -72.87
N SER A 701 -37.00 36.32 -71.93
CA SER A 701 -38.15 37.22 -72.16
C SER A 701 -38.66 37.92 -70.87
N SER A 702 -38.30 39.20 -70.73
CA SER A 702 -38.94 40.33 -70.01
C SER A 702 -40.10 40.13 -69.00
N ASP A 703 -39.89 40.60 -67.75
CA ASP A 703 -40.43 41.86 -67.12
C ASP A 703 -41.94 42.22 -67.20
N PRO A 704 -42.52 43.18 -66.39
CA PRO A 704 -41.90 44.09 -65.39
C PRO A 704 -42.69 44.33 -64.06
N GLY A 705 -42.15 45.14 -63.13
CA GLY A 705 -42.99 46.00 -62.26
C GLY A 705 -42.53 46.37 -60.82
N SER A 706 -41.97 47.59 -60.67
CA SER A 706 -41.93 48.56 -59.52
C SER A 706 -42.45 48.18 -58.10
N LYS A 707 -41.97 48.77 -56.98
CA LYS A 707 -41.91 50.24 -56.74
C LYS A 707 -41.14 50.66 -55.45
N THR A 708 -40.31 51.72 -55.53
CA THR A 708 -39.96 52.79 -54.51
C THR A 708 -39.43 52.39 -53.11
N GLU A 709 -38.52 53.11 -52.42
CA GLU A 709 -37.74 54.37 -52.58
C GLU A 709 -36.47 54.22 -51.67
N HIS A 710 -35.22 54.61 -52.02
CA HIS A 710 -34.56 55.89 -52.32
C HIS A 710 -34.08 56.78 -51.12
N GLU A 711 -32.75 56.78 -50.93
CA GLU A 711 -31.82 57.91 -50.63
C GLU A 711 -31.93 58.85 -49.39
N THR A 712 -31.06 58.56 -48.40
CA THR A 712 -29.93 59.39 -47.87
C THR A 712 -30.01 60.92 -47.61
N SER A 713 -29.50 61.29 -46.41
CA SER A 713 -28.80 62.57 -46.04
C SER A 713 -29.64 63.86 -45.87
N PRO A 714 -29.16 64.94 -45.19
CA PRO A 714 -27.85 65.18 -44.56
C PRO A 714 -27.92 65.61 -43.05
N SER A 715 -26.85 66.23 -42.52
CA SER A 715 -26.65 66.68 -41.12
C SER A 715 -27.35 68.01 -40.73
N ALA A 716 -27.75 68.18 -39.45
CA ALA A 716 -27.33 69.28 -38.55
C ALA A 716 -28.09 69.40 -37.18
N SER A 717 -27.31 69.70 -36.14
CA SER A 717 -27.58 70.55 -34.93
C SER A 717 -28.69 70.32 -33.86
N ASN A 718 -28.30 70.66 -32.62
CA ASN A 718 -29.07 71.21 -31.47
C ASN A 718 -29.91 70.33 -30.51
N THR A 719 -29.25 69.92 -29.41
CA THR A 719 -29.62 70.16 -27.99
C THR A 719 -31.07 69.92 -27.50
N ASN A 720 -31.24 68.96 -26.57
CA ASN A 720 -31.37 69.31 -25.14
C ASN A 720 -31.21 68.10 -24.18
N THR A 721 -31.07 68.41 -22.89
CA THR A 721 -30.57 67.57 -21.78
C THR A 721 -31.48 66.41 -21.34
N SER A 722 -30.86 65.27 -20.98
CA SER A 722 -31.38 64.33 -19.97
C SER A 722 -30.24 63.53 -19.33
N TRP A 723 -30.40 63.14 -18.07
CA TRP A 723 -29.35 62.67 -17.15
C TRP A 723 -28.96 61.17 -17.27
N LEU A 724 -28.75 60.65 -18.48
CA LEU A 724 -28.38 59.25 -18.71
C LEU A 724 -27.14 59.10 -19.61
N PRO A 725 -26.35 58.00 -19.48
CA PRO A 725 -25.25 57.70 -20.38
C PRO A 725 -25.72 57.62 -21.84
N ALA A 726 -25.06 58.39 -22.72
CA ALA A 726 -25.56 58.73 -24.06
C ALA A 726 -25.84 57.53 -25.00
N PHE A 727 -25.29 56.35 -24.70
CA PHE A 727 -25.53 55.09 -25.41
C PHE A 727 -27.01 54.64 -25.40
N LEU A 728 -27.77 54.90 -24.33
CA LEU A 728 -29.11 54.33 -24.13
C LEU A 728 -30.25 55.11 -24.82
N ALA A 729 -29.99 56.31 -25.33
CA ALA A 729 -31.02 57.24 -25.81
C ALA A 729 -31.63 56.87 -27.19
N ASN A 730 -30.90 56.10 -28.02
CA ASN A 730 -31.25 55.86 -29.43
C ASN A 730 -31.79 54.44 -29.73
N MET A 731 -32.33 53.74 -28.72
CA MET A 731 -32.95 52.43 -28.90
C MET A 731 -34.49 52.48 -28.80
N SER A 732 -35.17 51.82 -29.75
CA SER A 732 -36.60 51.55 -29.68
C SER A 732 -36.99 50.91 -28.34
N THR A 733 -38.18 51.24 -27.81
CA THR A 733 -38.69 50.78 -26.51
C THR A 733 -38.60 49.26 -26.34
N LYS A 734 -38.86 48.48 -27.40
CA LYS A 734 -38.72 47.00 -27.38
C LYS A 734 -37.27 46.53 -27.19
N LYS A 735 -36.29 47.27 -27.72
CA LYS A 735 -34.85 47.00 -27.51
C LYS A 735 -34.39 47.47 -26.13
N GLN A 736 -34.88 48.62 -25.63
CA GLN A 736 -34.61 49.05 -24.26
C GLN A 736 -35.10 48.02 -23.22
N ILE A 737 -36.31 47.46 -23.38
CA ILE A 737 -36.82 46.39 -22.51
C ILE A 737 -35.89 45.16 -22.53
N TRP A 738 -35.40 44.75 -23.70
CA TRP A 738 -34.42 43.66 -23.81
C TRP A 738 -33.06 44.00 -23.19
N VAL A 739 -32.58 45.24 -23.32
CA VAL A 739 -31.32 45.69 -22.72
C VAL A 739 -31.43 45.76 -21.20
N TYR A 740 -32.52 46.30 -20.64
CA TYR A 740 -32.74 46.31 -19.18
C TYR A 740 -33.02 44.91 -18.64
N GLY A 741 -33.69 44.03 -19.40
CA GLY A 741 -33.84 42.61 -19.07
C GLY A 741 -32.49 41.89 -19.02
N ALA A 742 -31.64 42.10 -20.03
CA ALA A 742 -30.27 41.56 -20.06
C ALA A 742 -29.40 42.13 -18.92
N LEU A 743 -29.50 43.43 -18.63
CA LEU A 743 -28.80 44.04 -17.50
C LEU A 743 -29.27 43.45 -16.15
N GLY A 744 -30.58 43.25 -16.00
CA GLY A 744 -31.16 42.58 -14.83
C GLY A 744 -30.69 41.14 -14.68
N SER A 745 -30.63 40.38 -15.77
CA SER A 745 -30.07 39.02 -15.79
C SER A 745 -28.56 39.01 -15.48
N ILE A 746 -27.79 39.98 -15.96
CA ILE A 746 -26.37 40.14 -15.64
C ILE A 746 -26.19 40.49 -14.15
N VAL A 747 -26.99 41.41 -13.61
CA VAL A 747 -26.96 41.74 -12.17
C VAL A 747 -27.38 40.54 -11.32
N ALA A 748 -28.41 39.79 -11.71
CA ALA A 748 -28.82 38.56 -11.04
C ALA A 748 -27.73 37.47 -11.12
N PHE A 749 -27.05 37.33 -12.26
CA PHE A 749 -25.91 36.43 -12.42
C PHE A 749 -24.72 36.87 -11.57
N CYS A 750 -24.38 38.16 -11.53
CA CYS A 750 -23.30 38.70 -10.69
C CYS A 750 -23.62 38.61 -9.19
N LEU A 751 -24.90 38.74 -8.79
CA LEU A 751 -25.34 38.47 -7.41
C LEU A 751 -25.31 36.97 -7.09
N GLY A 752 -25.74 36.11 -8.00
CA GLY A 752 -25.64 34.65 -7.85
C GLY A 752 -24.18 34.18 -7.78
N LEU A 753 -23.31 34.73 -8.62
CA LEU A 753 -21.86 34.51 -8.59
C LEU A 753 -21.24 35.10 -7.33
N GLY A 754 -21.70 36.27 -6.86
CA GLY A 754 -21.28 36.87 -5.60
C GLY A 754 -21.65 36.04 -4.38
N VAL A 755 -22.87 35.49 -4.35
CA VAL A 755 -23.32 34.53 -3.32
C VAL A 755 -22.56 33.21 -3.43
N TYR A 756 -22.34 32.69 -4.65
CA TYR A 756 -21.53 31.50 -4.88
C TYR A 756 -20.08 31.70 -4.41
N LEU A 757 -19.44 32.82 -4.75
CA LEU A 757 -18.08 33.16 -4.32
C LEU A 757 -18.03 33.46 -2.81
N TYR A 758 -19.06 34.04 -2.22
CA TYR A 758 -19.18 34.20 -0.77
C TYR A 758 -19.33 32.85 -0.06
N MET A 759 -20.16 31.94 -0.57
CA MET A 759 -20.31 30.58 -0.06
C MET A 759 -19.05 29.73 -0.28
N ALA A 760 -18.38 29.87 -1.43
CA ALA A 760 -17.11 29.20 -1.71
C ALA A 760 -15.97 29.75 -0.85
N ARG A 761 -15.90 31.07 -0.62
CA ARG A 761 -14.98 31.70 0.34
C ARG A 761 -15.29 31.25 1.77
N ARG A 762 -16.58 31.17 2.16
CA ARG A 762 -17.00 30.67 3.47
C ARG A 762 -16.80 29.16 3.64
N LYS A 763 -16.75 28.39 2.54
CA LYS A 763 -16.37 26.96 2.53
C LYS A 763 -14.85 26.80 2.61
N ARG A 764 -14.06 27.62 1.90
CA ARG A 764 -12.58 27.70 2.07
C ARG A 764 -12.19 28.11 3.48
N LEU A 765 -12.79 29.17 4.04
CA LEU A 765 -12.65 29.59 5.45
C LEU A 765 -13.18 28.56 6.48
N ARG A 766 -13.63 27.38 6.05
CA ARG A 766 -13.99 26.23 6.90
C ARG A 766 -13.12 24.99 6.64
N ASN A 767 -12.21 25.06 5.68
CA ASN A 767 -11.43 23.95 5.12
C ASN A 767 -9.96 24.33 4.80
N ASP A 768 -9.49 25.51 5.22
CA ASP A 768 -8.12 25.99 5.01
C ASP A 768 -7.50 26.27 6.40
N PRO A 769 -6.48 25.49 6.85
CA PRO A 769 -6.03 25.48 8.24
C PRO A 769 -4.95 26.53 8.54
N ARG A 770 -4.97 27.68 7.87
CA ARG A 770 -4.02 28.78 8.06
C ARG A 770 -4.76 30.06 8.48
N ASP A 771 -4.74 30.31 9.79
CA ASP A 771 -4.30 31.59 10.36
C ASP A 771 -4.05 31.40 11.86
N ASN A 772 -2.77 31.50 12.24
CA ASN A 772 -2.31 31.68 13.61
C ASN A 772 -1.10 32.62 13.47
N TYR A 773 -1.07 33.70 14.27
CA TYR A 773 -0.40 34.98 13.91
C TYR A 773 -1.10 35.65 12.70
N GLU A 774 -1.20 36.98 12.61
CA GLU A 774 -0.34 38.03 13.17
C GLU A 774 -1.07 39.05 14.07
N PHE A 775 -0.31 39.91 14.75
CA PHE A 775 -0.82 40.94 15.66
C PHE A 775 -1.24 42.23 14.93
N GLU A 776 -2.09 42.99 15.61
CA GLU A 776 -2.60 44.30 15.18
C GLU A 776 -1.48 45.36 15.05
N LEU A 777 -1.41 46.01 13.89
CA LEU A 777 -0.71 47.27 13.67
C LEU A 777 -1.62 48.24 12.92
N LEU A 778 -1.55 49.52 13.30
CA LEU A 778 -2.47 50.57 12.88
C LEU A 778 -2.17 51.12 11.47
N ASP A 779 -3.18 51.76 10.89
CA ASP A 779 -3.18 52.37 9.56
C ASP A 779 -2.09 53.45 9.36
N GLU A 780 -1.64 53.67 8.11
CA GLU A 780 -2.05 54.87 7.35
C GLU A 780 -1.61 54.87 5.86
N GLU A 781 -2.49 55.46 5.03
CA GLU A 781 -2.28 56.18 3.76
C GLU A 781 -1.82 55.50 2.43
N GLU A 782 -2.78 55.51 1.48
CA GLU A 782 -2.77 55.61 -0.01
C GLU A 782 -1.54 55.28 -0.91
N GLY A 783 -1.84 54.77 -2.13
CA GLY A 783 -0.86 54.73 -3.24
C GLY A 783 -1.26 53.94 -4.50
N GLU A 784 -2.19 54.45 -5.32
CA GLU A 784 -2.55 53.81 -6.61
C GLU A 784 -1.43 53.89 -7.68
N ALA A 785 -1.15 52.77 -8.39
CA ALA A 785 -0.79 52.78 -9.82
C ALA A 785 -0.80 51.37 -10.44
N LEU A 786 -1.42 51.22 -11.62
CA LEU A 786 -1.46 49.97 -12.41
C LEU A 786 -0.60 50.06 -13.68
N ASN A 787 -0.07 48.90 -14.10
CA ASN A 787 0.40 48.55 -15.46
C ASN A 787 1.59 49.31 -16.08
N GLY A 788 2.55 48.57 -16.67
CA GLY A 788 3.64 49.16 -17.47
C GLY A 788 4.61 48.15 -18.10
N ARG A 789 4.19 47.46 -19.17
CA ARG A 789 5.06 46.51 -19.93
C ARG A 789 6.17 47.23 -20.72
N GLY A 790 7.41 46.76 -20.58
CA GLY A 790 8.35 46.57 -21.69
C GLY A 790 9.45 47.61 -21.93
N GLY A 791 10.57 47.15 -22.49
CA GLY A 791 11.67 48.00 -23.00
C GLY A 791 13.08 47.43 -22.76
N GLN A 792 13.70 46.87 -23.80
CA GLN A 792 15.16 46.63 -23.86
C GLN A 792 15.87 47.90 -24.38
N GLY A 793 17.14 48.14 -24.02
CA GLY A 793 17.95 49.20 -24.66
C GLY A 793 19.27 49.51 -23.95
N GLU A 794 20.41 49.26 -24.61
CA GLU A 794 21.76 49.36 -24.04
C GLU A 794 22.44 50.75 -24.13
N LYS A 795 23.60 50.88 -23.45
CA LYS A 795 24.78 51.76 -23.75
C LYS A 795 24.54 53.29 -23.80
N GLY A 796 25.06 54.06 -22.85
CA GLY A 796 26.46 54.57 -22.82
C GLY A 796 26.42 56.13 -22.78
N MET A 797 27.42 56.93 -22.38
CA MET A 797 28.86 56.76 -22.09
C MET A 797 29.29 57.82 -21.01
N ALA A 798 30.53 57.74 -20.50
CA ALA A 798 31.17 58.59 -19.46
C ALA A 798 31.01 60.15 -19.57
N GLY A 799 31.22 60.95 -18.51
CA GLY A 799 31.53 60.62 -17.11
C GLY A 799 32.22 61.74 -16.29
N ILE A 800 32.76 61.38 -15.11
CA ILE A 800 33.66 62.16 -14.23
C ILE A 800 33.12 63.47 -13.61
N ARG A 801 32.41 63.33 -12.47
CA ARG A 801 32.54 64.24 -11.31
C ARG A 801 32.73 63.41 -10.02
N LYS A 802 33.34 64.01 -8.98
CA LYS A 802 33.86 63.30 -7.80
C LYS A 802 32.75 62.90 -6.81
N GLY A 803 32.73 61.64 -6.34
CA GLY A 803 31.69 61.14 -5.44
C GLY A 803 31.89 59.73 -4.83
N ARG A 804 33.13 59.38 -4.41
CA ARG A 804 33.50 58.21 -3.56
C ARG A 804 32.89 56.82 -3.93
N ARG A 805 33.67 56.00 -4.65
CA ARG A 805 33.44 54.55 -4.80
C ARG A 805 33.52 53.80 -3.46
N LYS A 806 32.90 52.61 -3.36
CA LYS A 806 33.13 51.63 -2.29
C LYS A 806 33.39 50.24 -2.91
N ALA A 807 34.55 49.66 -2.64
CA ALA A 807 34.91 48.27 -2.90
C ALA A 807 36.01 47.86 -1.90
N THR A 808 35.89 46.64 -1.36
CA THR A 808 36.88 45.83 -0.60
C THR A 808 37.73 46.43 0.56
N ARG A 809 37.78 45.64 1.65
CA ARG A 809 38.65 45.71 2.86
C ARG A 809 38.44 46.85 3.89
N GLY A 810 38.78 46.51 5.15
CA GLY A 810 38.46 47.20 6.41
C GLY A 810 37.36 46.42 7.15
N ARG A 811 37.64 45.68 8.24
CA ARG A 811 38.17 46.09 9.58
C ARG A 811 37.38 47.28 10.13
N GLU A 812 36.87 47.34 11.35
CA GLU A 812 36.75 46.48 12.56
C GLU A 812 36.11 47.43 13.62
N LEU A 813 36.19 47.12 14.92
CA LEU A 813 35.68 47.91 16.08
C LEU A 813 34.15 47.81 16.27
N TYR A 814 33.62 46.99 17.19
CA TYR A 814 34.21 45.94 18.05
C TYR A 814 33.31 44.69 17.88
N ASP A 815 33.80 43.46 17.69
CA ASP A 815 34.80 42.69 18.45
C ASP A 815 34.21 42.00 19.71
N ALA A 816 33.86 40.72 19.50
CA ALA A 816 33.98 39.63 20.46
C ALA A 816 34.05 38.31 19.66
N PHE A 817 34.93 37.38 20.04
CA PHE A 817 35.09 36.02 19.49
C PHE A 817 35.62 35.93 18.03
N ALA A 818 36.95 36.01 17.87
CA ALA A 818 37.69 35.64 16.66
C ALA A 818 38.92 34.76 17.02
N GLU A 819 39.55 34.16 16.00
CA GLU A 819 40.65 33.15 16.05
C GLU A 819 40.24 31.78 16.64
N GLY A 820 40.51 30.61 16.02
CA GLY A 820 41.03 30.24 14.68
C GLY A 820 40.56 28.79 14.33
N SER A 821 40.61 28.23 13.11
CA SER A 821 41.54 28.41 11.97
C SER A 821 42.96 27.93 12.31
N ASP A 822 43.52 26.88 11.70
CA ASP A 822 43.07 26.00 10.57
C ASP A 822 43.34 24.50 10.87
N ASP A 823 43.13 23.64 9.87
CA ASP A 823 43.53 22.22 9.84
C ASP A 823 45.06 22.01 9.96
N ASP A 824 45.49 20.82 10.39
CA ASP A 824 46.65 20.09 9.85
C ASP A 824 46.67 18.62 10.39
N ASP A 825 47.42 17.74 9.72
CA ASP A 825 47.43 16.28 9.94
C ASP A 825 48.13 15.79 11.23
N ASP A 826 47.75 14.61 11.71
CA ASP A 826 48.48 13.84 12.74
C ASP A 826 49.75 13.18 12.15
N ASP A 827 50.93 13.79 12.34
CA ASP A 827 52.21 13.06 12.36
C ASP A 827 53.34 13.89 13.01
N ASP A 828 53.85 13.47 14.18
CA ASP A 828 55.27 13.58 14.56
C ASP A 828 55.57 12.95 15.93
N GLU A 829 56.43 11.92 15.97
CA GLU A 829 57.21 11.60 17.17
C GLU A 829 58.67 11.36 16.79
N HIS A 830 59.55 12.34 17.02
CA HIS A 830 60.86 12.10 17.67
C HIS A 830 61.74 13.36 17.84
N THR A 831 62.12 13.64 19.11
CA THR A 831 63.42 14.22 19.52
C THR A 831 63.72 15.70 19.12
N GLU A 832 64.60 16.47 19.78
CA GLU A 832 65.37 16.27 21.02
C GLU A 832 65.70 17.62 21.69
N ARG A 833 66.16 17.56 22.95
CA ARG A 833 67.15 18.46 23.60
C ARG A 833 66.83 19.96 23.87
N THR A 834 67.10 20.28 25.15
CA THR A 834 67.68 21.54 25.68
C THR A 834 66.83 22.84 25.66
N GLY A 835 66.83 23.64 26.73
CA GLY A 835 67.40 23.40 28.06
C GLY A 835 67.65 24.67 28.90
N HIS A 836 67.51 24.54 30.23
CA HIS A 836 67.66 25.57 31.27
C HIS A 836 66.59 26.70 31.24
N GLY A 837 66.10 27.23 32.36
CA GLY A 837 66.29 26.79 33.76
C GLY A 837 66.18 27.94 34.77
N HIS A 838 65.96 27.60 36.05
CA HIS A 838 65.99 28.49 37.24
C HIS A 838 64.86 29.57 37.31
N GLU A 839 64.34 29.97 38.49
CA GLU A 839 64.58 29.49 39.87
C GLU A 839 63.42 29.84 40.84
N GLY A 840 63.14 28.92 41.78
CA GLY A 840 62.76 29.30 43.15
C GLY A 840 61.27 29.46 43.50
N VAL A 841 60.87 29.51 44.78
CA VAL A 841 61.62 29.34 46.06
C VAL A 841 60.63 28.98 47.20
N ARG A 842 61.07 28.14 48.18
CA ARG A 842 60.43 27.82 49.51
C ARG A 842 59.14 26.95 49.51
N ARG A 843 58.80 26.22 50.59
CA ARG A 843 59.58 25.44 51.60
C ARG A 843 58.61 24.70 52.54
N PHE A 844 58.96 23.49 52.97
CA PHE A 844 58.67 22.85 54.29
C PHE A 844 57.21 22.96 54.84
N SER A 845 56.38 21.90 54.79
CA SER A 845 56.42 20.61 55.52
C SER A 845 55.84 20.63 56.94
N LEU A 846 54.97 19.65 57.26
CA LEU A 846 55.07 18.81 58.45
C LEU A 846 54.18 17.55 58.30
N SER A 847 54.54 16.47 58.99
CA SER A 847 53.81 15.20 59.08
C SER A 847 53.02 15.10 60.38
N LEU A 848 52.15 14.07 60.44
CA LEU A 848 51.62 13.30 61.58
C LEU A 848 50.65 12.31 60.89
N ASP A 849 50.89 11.00 60.74
CA ASP A 849 51.35 9.93 61.66
C ASP A 849 50.21 9.41 62.58
N GLU A 850 50.30 8.14 63.00
CA GLU A 850 49.36 7.31 63.81
C GLU A 850 48.11 6.71 63.09
N ASP A 851 47.64 5.47 63.36
CA ASP A 851 48.30 4.13 63.46
C ASP A 851 47.23 2.99 63.60
N ASP A 852 47.68 1.72 63.70
CA ASP A 852 46.99 0.50 64.20
C ASP A 852 45.81 -0.14 63.40
N GLU A 853 45.47 -1.44 63.58
CA GLU A 853 46.25 -2.68 63.46
C GLU A 853 45.30 -3.92 63.33
N GLU A 854 45.84 -5.15 63.33
CA GLU A 854 45.17 -6.49 63.35
C GLU A 854 44.27 -6.91 62.15
N ALA A 855 44.03 -8.21 61.86
CA ALA A 855 44.85 -9.44 61.99
C ALA A 855 44.14 -10.62 61.27
N ASP A 856 44.90 -11.68 60.97
CA ASP A 856 44.48 -13.04 60.59
C ASP A 856 43.58 -13.28 59.34
N SER A 857 43.58 -14.43 58.64
CA SER A 857 44.54 -15.53 58.37
C SER A 857 43.72 -16.74 57.91
N TYR A 858 43.99 -17.33 56.73
CA TYR A 858 44.22 -18.79 56.54
C TYR A 858 44.59 -19.14 55.07
N ASN A 859 45.17 -20.33 54.85
CA ASN A 859 45.89 -20.72 53.63
C ASN A 859 45.13 -21.65 52.64
N GLY A 860 45.55 -21.65 51.36
CA GLY A 860 45.35 -22.74 50.39
C GLY A 860 45.20 -22.24 48.93
N ALA A 861 46.23 -22.23 48.06
CA ALA A 861 46.94 -23.36 47.40
C ALA A 861 46.12 -24.02 46.26
N ASP A 862 46.61 -24.26 45.04
CA ASP A 862 47.93 -23.99 44.41
C ASP A 862 47.84 -24.10 42.85
N ALA A 863 48.91 -23.74 42.13
CA ALA A 863 49.32 -24.16 40.77
C ALA A 863 48.37 -23.89 39.57
N SER A 864 48.66 -22.95 38.64
CA SER A 864 49.69 -22.97 37.55
C SER A 864 49.28 -23.77 36.29
N HIS A 865 49.72 -23.45 35.06
CA HIS A 865 50.66 -22.41 34.59
C HIS A 865 50.32 -21.89 33.18
N GLN A 866 51.16 -20.99 32.65
CA GLN A 866 50.92 -20.17 31.43
C GLN A 866 52.10 -20.34 30.43
N LYS A 867 51.93 -19.86 29.19
CA LYS A 867 52.97 -19.58 28.15
C LYS A 867 53.44 -20.80 27.33
N THR A 868 53.97 -20.67 26.10
CA THR A 868 54.31 -19.46 25.29
C THR A 868 54.22 -19.73 23.77
N TYR A 869 54.18 -18.65 22.97
CA TYR A 869 54.51 -18.64 21.54
C TYR A 869 55.94 -19.14 21.26
N HIS A 870 56.19 -19.61 20.02
CA HIS A 870 57.41 -19.28 19.28
C HIS A 870 57.20 -19.35 17.76
N ASP A 871 57.86 -18.45 17.04
CA ASP A 871 57.95 -18.37 15.57
C ASP A 871 59.40 -18.67 15.10
N ARG A 872 59.57 -19.26 13.90
CA ARG A 872 60.69 -19.04 12.95
C ARG A 872 60.67 -19.91 11.66
N SER A 873 60.45 -19.24 10.53
CA SER A 873 61.35 -19.09 9.36
C SER A 873 62.17 -20.27 8.72
N ASP A 874 62.13 -20.29 7.38
CA ASP A 874 63.22 -20.55 6.39
C ASP A 874 63.39 -21.91 5.64
N GLU A 875 64.07 -21.82 4.49
CA GLU A 875 63.99 -22.66 3.28
C GLU A 875 64.98 -23.85 3.18
N HIS A 876 64.72 -24.83 2.28
CA HIS A 876 65.59 -25.08 1.10
C HIS A 876 65.19 -26.25 0.14
N LEU A 877 65.05 -25.90 -1.15
CA LEU A 877 65.57 -26.56 -2.39
C LEU A 877 65.55 -28.10 -2.63
N ALA A 878 64.62 -28.51 -3.51
CA ALA A 878 64.84 -28.97 -4.91
C ALA A 878 65.29 -30.41 -5.32
N ALA A 879 64.83 -30.78 -6.54
CA ALA A 879 65.29 -31.82 -7.50
C ALA A 879 65.04 -33.33 -7.18
N SER A 880 64.79 -34.24 -8.14
CA SER A 880 64.43 -34.14 -9.59
C SER A 880 63.91 -35.50 -10.14
N GLY A 881 63.14 -35.53 -11.24
CA GLY A 881 62.83 -36.81 -11.94
C GLY A 881 61.70 -36.80 -13.00
N THR A 882 62.06 -36.72 -14.28
CA THR A 882 61.21 -36.92 -15.50
C THR A 882 62.11 -37.53 -16.61
N PRO A 883 61.67 -37.96 -17.84
CA PRO A 883 60.40 -37.68 -18.53
C PRO A 883 59.79 -38.85 -19.39
N ALA A 884 58.82 -38.48 -20.26
CA ALA A 884 58.33 -39.15 -21.49
C ALA A 884 57.31 -40.31 -21.36
N ALA A 885 56.34 -40.52 -22.29
CA ALA A 885 55.74 -39.63 -23.32
C ALA A 885 54.45 -40.26 -23.94
N ALA A 886 53.70 -39.43 -24.69
CA ALA A 886 52.81 -39.77 -25.83
C ALA A 886 51.34 -40.25 -25.62
N THR A 887 50.42 -39.33 -25.99
CA THR A 887 49.24 -39.50 -26.90
C THR A 887 48.02 -40.41 -26.58
N ALA A 888 46.88 -39.72 -26.39
CA ALA A 888 45.64 -39.78 -27.21
C ALA A 888 44.48 -40.76 -26.92
N ALA A 889 43.29 -40.14 -26.83
CA ALA A 889 41.94 -40.60 -27.21
C ALA A 889 41.19 -41.66 -26.36
N ALA A 890 39.85 -41.56 -26.39
CA ALA A 890 38.89 -42.44 -25.71
C ALA A 890 38.60 -43.73 -26.52
N PRO A 891 37.98 -44.74 -25.89
CA PRO A 891 36.58 -45.03 -26.24
C PRO A 891 35.71 -45.48 -25.04
N ALA A 892 34.52 -46.03 -25.29
CA ALA A 892 33.52 -46.41 -24.28
C ALA A 892 33.13 -47.91 -24.28
N ALA A 893 32.62 -48.35 -23.12
CA ALA A 893 31.57 -49.38 -22.92
C ALA A 893 31.87 -50.91 -23.04
N VAL A 894 30.90 -51.66 -22.48
CA VAL A 894 30.53 -53.09 -22.67
C VAL A 894 31.23 -54.20 -21.85
N ALA A 895 30.47 -54.83 -20.93
CA ALA A 895 30.20 -56.29 -20.79
C ALA A 895 29.50 -56.55 -19.42
N THR A 896 28.21 -56.91 -19.29
CA THR A 896 27.51 -58.20 -19.58
C THR A 896 28.11 -59.42 -18.84
N THR A 897 27.37 -60.37 -18.26
CA THR A 897 26.02 -60.97 -18.50
C THR A 897 25.31 -61.22 -17.14
N THR A 898 24.12 -61.79 -16.88
CA THR A 898 22.80 -62.20 -17.48
C THR A 898 21.94 -62.69 -16.27
N ASN A 899 20.63 -62.98 -16.22
CA ASN A 899 19.42 -63.10 -17.07
C ASN A 899 18.21 -63.19 -16.06
N ALA A 900 16.91 -63.13 -16.34
CA ALA A 900 16.00 -62.68 -17.43
C ALA A 900 14.55 -62.76 -16.83
N ALA A 901 13.39 -62.59 -17.50
CA ALA A 901 13.05 -62.41 -18.91
C ALA A 901 11.68 -61.71 -19.10
N ALA A 902 11.50 -61.11 -20.28
CA ALA A 902 10.31 -61.10 -21.16
C ALA A 902 8.89 -60.71 -20.63
N THR A 903 8.16 -59.63 -21.00
CA THR A 903 7.93 -58.82 -22.27
C THR A 903 6.67 -59.24 -23.09
N PRO A 904 6.08 -58.38 -23.96
CA PRO A 904 5.81 -56.92 -23.85
C PRO A 904 4.51 -56.38 -24.54
N ALA A 905 4.23 -55.08 -24.33
CA ALA A 905 3.77 -54.02 -25.27
C ALA A 905 2.50 -54.13 -26.16
N ALA A 906 1.70 -53.03 -26.16
CA ALA A 906 1.23 -52.31 -27.38
C ALA A 906 0.67 -50.90 -27.05
N ALA A 907 0.60 -50.02 -28.06
CA ALA A 907 -0.04 -48.69 -28.10
C ALA A 907 -0.53 -48.46 -29.58
N PRO A 908 -1.10 -47.31 -30.05
CA PRO A 908 -1.39 -46.02 -29.39
C PRO A 908 -2.73 -45.30 -29.79
N ALA A 909 -2.90 -44.06 -29.29
CA ALA A 909 -3.49 -42.88 -29.97
C ALA A 909 -5.02 -42.62 -30.12
N ALA A 910 -5.33 -41.30 -30.07
CA ALA A 910 -6.44 -40.54 -30.67
C ALA A 910 -7.85 -40.50 -30.03
N ALA A 911 -8.45 -39.30 -30.10
CA ALA A 911 -9.85 -38.93 -29.83
C ALA A 911 -10.59 -38.77 -31.20
N PRO A 912 -11.86 -38.25 -31.35
CA PRO A 912 -12.71 -37.56 -30.37
C PRO A 912 -14.27 -37.73 -30.46
N SER A 913 -14.97 -37.13 -29.47
CA SER A 913 -16.23 -36.35 -29.59
C SER A 913 -17.63 -36.98 -29.83
N THR A 914 -18.64 -36.24 -29.33
CA THR A 914 -20.09 -36.15 -29.68
C THR A 914 -21.16 -36.99 -28.93
N ALA A 915 -22.36 -36.40 -28.90
CA ALA A 915 -23.59 -36.76 -28.17
C ALA A 915 -24.30 -38.05 -28.67
N GLY A 916 -25.35 -38.61 -28.04
CA GLY A 916 -26.10 -38.26 -26.81
C GLY A 916 -27.59 -38.71 -26.92
N VAL A 917 -28.51 -38.05 -26.17
CA VAL A 917 -29.98 -37.98 -26.42
C VAL A 917 -30.89 -39.20 -26.03
N ARG A 918 -31.57 -39.05 -24.86
CA ARG A 918 -33.02 -39.32 -24.54
C ARG A 918 -33.66 -40.74 -24.47
N ARG A 919 -34.35 -40.93 -23.33
CA ARG A 919 -35.75 -41.43 -23.10
C ARG A 919 -36.11 -42.93 -23.27
N GLY A 920 -36.97 -43.39 -22.35
CA GLY A 920 -37.70 -44.68 -22.35
C GLY A 920 -37.59 -45.35 -20.97
N VAL A 921 -38.47 -45.20 -19.96
CA VAL A 921 -39.95 -45.17 -19.81
C VAL A 921 -40.54 -46.55 -19.41
N ALA A 922 -40.88 -46.63 -18.12
CA ALA A 922 -42.05 -47.31 -17.49
C ALA A 922 -42.04 -48.82 -17.14
N ASP A 923 -43.06 -49.13 -16.33
CA ASP A 923 -43.65 -50.40 -15.85
C ASP A 923 -42.79 -51.23 -14.85
N GLU A 924 -43.13 -51.34 -13.55
CA GLU A 924 -44.29 -52.02 -12.89
C GLU A 924 -44.13 -53.57 -12.96
N ASP A 925 -44.05 -54.36 -11.87
CA ASP A 925 -45.08 -54.54 -10.84
C ASP A 925 -44.64 -55.32 -9.56
N GLU A 926 -45.42 -55.06 -8.49
CA GLU A 926 -45.81 -55.79 -7.27
C GLU A 926 -45.28 -57.18 -6.76
N LEU A 927 -45.01 -57.18 -5.44
CA LEU A 927 -45.50 -58.09 -4.35
C LEU A 927 -44.92 -59.49 -4.00
N HIS A 928 -44.71 -59.68 -2.68
CA HIS A 928 -45.00 -60.86 -1.82
C HIS A 928 -44.11 -62.15 -1.86
N VAL A 929 -43.84 -62.90 -0.76
CA VAL A 929 -44.01 -62.69 0.72
C VAL A 929 -43.30 -63.80 1.58
N ILE A 930 -43.17 -63.59 2.90
CA ILE A 930 -42.95 -64.55 4.04
C ILE A 930 -41.55 -65.16 4.33
N GLY A 931 -41.13 -65.01 5.61
CA GLY A 931 -40.49 -66.05 6.48
C GLY A 931 -38.97 -66.08 6.63
N ASP A 932 -38.37 -66.41 7.79
CA ASP A 932 -38.83 -66.54 9.19
C ASP A 932 -37.59 -66.56 10.14
N ASP A 933 -37.79 -66.29 11.45
CA ASP A 933 -37.00 -66.70 12.66
C ASP A 933 -35.49 -66.33 12.84
N SER A 934 -34.93 -66.18 14.07
CA SER A 934 -35.44 -65.84 15.43
C SER A 934 -34.27 -65.54 16.41
N ASP A 935 -34.56 -65.35 17.73
CA ASP A 935 -33.66 -65.31 18.92
C ASP A 935 -32.75 -64.05 19.10
N GLU A 936 -32.85 -63.13 20.09
CA GLU A 936 -33.60 -62.89 21.36
C GLU A 936 -32.75 -62.96 22.68
N GLU A 937 -33.34 -62.59 23.83
CA GLU A 937 -32.80 -62.33 25.20
C GLU A 937 -32.09 -60.97 25.46
N ASP A 938 -32.41 -60.18 26.51
CA ASP A 938 -33.59 -60.18 27.42
C ASP A 938 -33.70 -58.90 28.31
N SER A 939 -34.87 -58.65 28.92
CA SER A 939 -35.16 -57.81 30.13
C SER A 939 -34.86 -56.27 30.13
N ASP A 940 -35.61 -55.37 30.79
CA ASP A 940 -36.86 -55.47 31.58
C ASP A 940 -37.68 -54.15 31.52
N GLU A 941 -38.94 -54.23 31.96
CA GLU A 941 -40.04 -53.24 31.87
C GLU A 941 -40.01 -52.12 32.95
N GLU A 942 -40.67 -50.97 32.70
CA GLU A 942 -41.91 -50.64 33.44
C GLU A 942 -42.74 -49.50 32.80
N ASP A 943 -44.05 -49.73 32.83
CA ASP A 943 -45.22 -48.94 32.42
C ASP A 943 -45.44 -47.63 33.23
N SER A 944 -46.38 -46.71 32.96
CA SER A 944 -47.50 -46.60 31.99
C SER A 944 -48.02 -45.14 31.89
N ASP A 945 -49.04 -44.92 31.04
CA ASP A 945 -50.13 -43.92 31.14
C ASP A 945 -49.86 -42.42 30.87
N SER A 946 -50.84 -41.63 30.38
CA SER A 946 -51.83 -41.79 29.28
C SER A 946 -52.62 -40.47 29.11
N ASP A 947 -53.18 -40.23 27.92
CA ASP A 947 -54.31 -39.32 27.59
C ASP A 947 -54.24 -37.81 27.96
N GLU A 948 -55.09 -36.91 27.43
CA GLU A 948 -55.30 -36.55 26.02
C GLU A 948 -55.86 -35.09 25.96
N ASP A 949 -56.01 -34.52 24.75
CA ASP A 949 -56.81 -33.33 24.36
C ASP A 949 -56.79 -31.96 25.11
N LYS A 950 -56.19 -30.95 24.43
CA LYS A 950 -56.83 -29.79 23.73
C LYS A 950 -58.19 -29.20 24.23
N PRO A 951 -58.57 -27.94 23.84
CA PRO A 951 -57.80 -26.69 23.79
C PRO A 951 -58.60 -25.39 24.19
N SER A 952 -57.92 -24.23 24.14
CA SER A 952 -58.43 -22.88 23.76
C SER A 952 -59.03 -21.87 24.78
N ALA A 953 -58.89 -20.58 24.40
CA ALA A 953 -59.78 -19.43 24.68
C ALA A 953 -59.78 -18.68 26.06
N ALA A 954 -58.70 -17.92 26.31
CA ALA A 954 -58.68 -16.48 26.68
C ALA A 954 -59.74 -15.83 27.63
N ARG A 955 -59.24 -15.13 28.68
CA ARG A 955 -59.40 -13.65 28.83
C ARG A 955 -58.61 -13.01 30.01
N HIS A 956 -58.31 -11.72 29.82
CA HIS A 956 -57.86 -10.64 30.73
C HIS A 956 -57.44 -10.91 32.20
N GLY A 957 -56.32 -10.29 32.59
CA GLY A 957 -55.99 -9.92 33.97
C GLY A 957 -54.81 -8.94 34.01
N ASP A 958 -55.01 -7.72 34.52
CA ASP A 958 -53.96 -6.70 34.62
C ASP A 958 -52.95 -6.99 35.73
N SER A 959 -51.66 -6.74 35.49
CA SER A 959 -50.89 -5.73 36.25
C SER A 959 -49.42 -5.69 35.82
N ALA A 960 -48.85 -4.49 35.72
CA ALA A 960 -47.43 -4.28 35.46
C ALA A 960 -46.61 -4.28 36.76
N ARG A 961 -45.35 -4.75 36.69
CA ARG A 961 -44.19 -4.01 37.24
C ARG A 961 -42.83 -4.62 36.87
N LEU A 962 -41.97 -3.74 36.31
CA LEU A 962 -40.52 -3.67 36.53
C LEU A 962 -39.70 -4.96 36.32
N LEU A 963 -39.06 -5.08 35.16
CA LEU A 963 -37.83 -4.33 34.90
C LEU A 963 -37.82 -3.75 33.47
#